data_AF-E7FCX4-F1
#
_entry.id   AF-E7FCX4-F1
#
_cell.length_a   1.000
_cell.length_b   1.000
_cell.length_c   1.000
_cell.angle_alpha   90.00
_cell.angle_beta   90.00
_cell.angle_gamma   90.00
#
_symmetry.space_group_name_H-M   'P 1'
#
loop_
_entity.id
_entity.type
_entity.pdbx_description
1 polymer ?
#
loop_
_entity_poly.entity_id
_entity_poly.type
_entity_poly.pdbx_seq_one_letter_code
_entity_poly.pdbx_strand_id
1 'polypeptide(L)'
;MAAGGEQQQQTHRPGVYKQKNKQHKHGKHRTKGEIGRENKGRVAIVALTKKQRREMRKKDRRNTANQLRRNKKDLVLTEKRKLGSRDGPPHLVAVIALHSRVDAGAVTKMLRGEGVGGVVREDQGVTGAKDSFGLVLPRFKQRFTFYRPDTDDLHSLLDVAKIADSLVFVLDSNEGWDSYGEYCLSCLFAQGLPSHALVCQGVADLAVKKRTESRRALSRLVESRFPEARLFPVDCDQDAVLLLRHLSAQKQRRLGFRSRRSHLLAQRATYVPNNSQSGTGLGTLCVSGYIRGCPLQVNRLVHITGHGDFQLSQIDAPADPLPIVLSTSRPAKPGRDVEMMDGGDGEVNGDVRVLMKADPAQRESLQAEAEVDPMEGEQTWPTEAELEEAEEASKKRRVMKVPKGTSDYQATWIIDENAEEEGDGGDDGDDDDDSCDDDDDDDDEMMDDEMDGDNESQDAGSECASEGDDDDEEEEEEEISSTGRTGADQKYDEGMNESEEGEGLRRYREARANEMFPDEVDTPLDVPSRTRFQRYRGLKSFRSSPWDPLENLPSNYSRIFQFQNFERMRRRILADAANEEDGAMVGWYVTLHIVDVPPSVMESFQTGKPLVLVSLLPHEQKMSVMNVLVRQHPSNTEPIKSKEELVFQCGFRRFRASAIFSQHTTGDKHKLERFLRPDAPTIMSFYAPITFPTAGVLVFKQRDNGMQDLVATGSLLSCDPRRVVLKRIVLSGHPFKINRRSAVVRYMFFNRDDILWFKPVELRTKWGRRGHIKEALGTHGHMKCVFDSQLRSQDTVLMNLYKRVYPHWTYDPYVPVPLPWVKREEPPALADIDME
;
A
#
# COMPACT_ATOMS: atom_id res chain seq x y z
N MET A 1 -40.22 -22.27 -55.60
CA MET A 1 -39.58 -22.23 -56.94
C MET A 1 -38.07 -22.23 -56.74
N ALA A 2 -37.22 -22.86 -57.52
CA ALA A 2 -37.10 -24.25 -57.99
C ALA A 2 -35.70 -24.34 -58.65
N ALA A 3 -34.95 -25.42 -58.38
CA ALA A 3 -33.74 -25.89 -59.09
C ALA A 3 -32.48 -24.98 -59.04
N GLY A 4 -31.22 -25.45 -58.97
CA GLY A 4 -30.59 -26.74 -59.24
C GLY A 4 -29.39 -26.52 -60.19
N GLY A 5 -28.17 -26.94 -59.80
CA GLY A 5 -26.94 -26.92 -60.62
C GLY A 5 -25.79 -26.12 -59.97
N GLU A 6 -24.52 -26.51 -59.94
CA GLU A 6 -23.77 -27.64 -60.49
C GLU A 6 -22.56 -27.91 -59.58
N GLN A 7 -22.14 -29.18 -59.45
CA GLN A 7 -20.93 -29.59 -58.75
C GLN A 7 -19.71 -29.42 -59.66
N GLN A 8 -18.70 -28.64 -59.24
CA GLN A 8 -17.32 -28.75 -59.77
C GLN A 8 -16.33 -28.96 -58.62
N GLN A 9 -15.68 -30.12 -58.66
CA GLN A 9 -14.63 -30.58 -57.78
C GLN A 9 -13.35 -29.74 -57.97
N GLN A 10 -12.76 -29.25 -56.88
CA GLN A 10 -11.38 -28.76 -56.90
C GLN A 10 -10.41 -29.78 -56.27
N THR A 11 -9.39 -30.05 -57.07
CA THR A 11 -8.41 -31.13 -57.08
C THR A 11 -7.43 -31.13 -55.90
N HIS A 12 -7.27 -32.28 -55.25
CA HIS A 12 -6.23 -32.52 -54.23
C HIS A 12 -4.82 -32.46 -54.83
N ARG A 13 -3.98 -31.54 -54.35
CA ARG A 13 -2.54 -31.50 -54.66
C ARG A 13 -1.80 -32.68 -53.98
N PRO A 14 -0.99 -33.48 -54.70
CA PRO A 14 -0.33 -34.65 -54.15
C PRO A 14 0.90 -34.28 -53.31
N GLY A 15 0.89 -34.67 -52.03
CA GLY A 15 1.99 -34.46 -51.09
C GLY A 15 3.24 -35.29 -51.36
N VAL A 16 4.35 -34.88 -50.72
CA VAL A 16 5.76 -35.28 -50.92
C VAL A 16 6.09 -36.78 -50.74
N TYR A 17 5.10 -37.65 -50.49
CA TYR A 17 5.27 -39.09 -50.30
C TYR A 17 4.98 -39.92 -51.56
N LYS A 18 5.69 -39.62 -52.65
CA LYS A 18 5.59 -40.40 -53.90
C LYS A 18 6.39 -41.71 -53.76
N GLN A 19 5.69 -42.80 -53.42
CA GLN A 19 6.25 -44.15 -53.34
C GLN A 19 6.73 -44.62 -54.73
N LYS A 20 8.02 -44.48 -55.01
CA LYS A 20 8.67 -45.08 -56.19
C LYS A 20 9.08 -46.52 -55.83
N ASN A 21 8.30 -47.50 -56.28
CA ASN A 21 8.69 -48.91 -56.24
C ASN A 21 9.94 -49.11 -57.13
N LYS A 22 10.99 -49.71 -56.58
CA LYS A 22 12.25 -49.98 -57.28
C LYS A 22 12.09 -51.14 -58.27
N GLN A 23 12.64 -50.98 -59.46
CA GLN A 23 12.73 -51.99 -60.51
C GLN A 23 13.64 -53.16 -60.08
N HIS A 24 13.22 -54.39 -60.38
CA HIS A 24 14.01 -55.60 -60.16
C HIS A 24 15.22 -55.60 -61.10
N LYS A 25 16.44 -55.53 -60.53
CA LYS A 25 17.69 -55.78 -61.27
C LYS A 25 18.27 -57.12 -60.86
N HIS A 26 18.22 -58.06 -61.80
CA HIS A 26 18.90 -59.34 -61.78
C HIS A 26 20.42 -59.10 -61.82
N GLY A 27 21.18 -59.61 -60.85
CA GLY A 27 22.64 -59.41 -60.86
C GLY A 27 23.38 -60.01 -59.67
N LYS A 28 24.05 -61.15 -59.92
CA LYS A 28 25.06 -61.90 -59.14
C LYS A 28 24.84 -62.01 -57.62
N HIS A 29 24.38 -63.18 -57.21
CA HIS A 29 24.24 -63.65 -55.83
C HIS A 29 25.56 -63.52 -55.05
N ARG A 30 25.79 -62.39 -54.37
CA ARG A 30 26.72 -62.32 -53.24
C ARG A 30 26.02 -62.92 -52.03
N THR A 31 26.65 -63.90 -51.40
CA THR A 31 26.07 -64.59 -50.25
C THR A 31 25.85 -63.60 -49.10
N LYS A 32 24.74 -63.77 -48.37
CA LYS A 32 24.31 -62.90 -47.26
C LYS A 32 25.41 -62.67 -46.19
N GLY A 33 26.36 -63.61 -46.08
CA GLY A 33 27.52 -63.52 -45.19
C GLY A 33 28.59 -62.53 -45.66
N GLU A 34 28.78 -62.34 -46.96
CA GLU A 34 29.81 -61.45 -47.51
C GLU A 34 29.39 -59.97 -47.42
N ILE A 35 28.12 -59.69 -47.73
CA ILE A 35 27.49 -58.36 -47.55
C ILE A 35 27.49 -57.96 -46.06
N GLY A 36 27.33 -58.93 -45.16
CA GLY A 36 27.37 -58.72 -43.72
C GLY A 36 28.78 -58.43 -43.18
N ARG A 37 29.85 -58.84 -43.86
CA ARG A 37 31.24 -58.51 -43.49
C ARG A 37 31.66 -57.14 -44.01
N GLU A 38 31.32 -56.79 -45.26
CA GLU A 38 31.65 -55.47 -45.83
C GLU A 38 30.91 -54.30 -45.16
N ASN A 39 29.69 -54.52 -44.67
CA ASN A 39 28.88 -53.48 -44.03
C ASN A 39 29.08 -53.34 -42.51
N LYS A 40 29.93 -54.18 -41.88
CA LYS A 40 30.12 -54.20 -40.42
C LYS A 40 30.97 -53.05 -39.85
N GLY A 41 31.26 -52.01 -40.63
CA GLY A 41 32.08 -50.87 -40.19
C GLY A 41 31.71 -49.50 -40.78
N ARG A 42 30.61 -49.37 -41.52
CA ARG A 42 30.20 -48.09 -42.14
C ARG A 42 28.78 -47.71 -41.72
N VAL A 43 28.66 -46.90 -40.68
CA VAL A 43 27.39 -46.24 -40.31
C VAL A 43 27.38 -44.85 -40.94
N ALA A 44 26.40 -44.59 -41.82
CA ALA A 44 26.25 -43.32 -42.52
C ALA A 44 25.85 -42.17 -41.57
N ILE A 45 26.48 -41.01 -41.77
CA ILE A 45 26.40 -39.77 -40.97
C ILE A 45 24.97 -39.20 -40.83
N VAL A 46 24.00 -39.68 -41.62
CA VAL A 46 22.59 -39.21 -41.61
C VAL A 46 21.77 -39.78 -40.43
N ALA A 47 22.32 -40.70 -39.63
CA ALA A 47 21.60 -41.30 -38.48
C ALA A 47 21.63 -40.45 -37.18
N LEU A 48 22.41 -39.36 -37.12
CA LEU A 48 22.69 -38.64 -35.87
C LEU A 48 21.69 -37.54 -35.48
N THR A 49 20.74 -37.15 -36.34
CA THR A 49 19.88 -35.96 -36.11
C THR A 49 18.39 -36.23 -35.85
N LYS A 50 17.94 -37.49 -35.78
CA LYS A 50 16.60 -37.80 -35.25
C LYS A 50 16.68 -37.96 -33.74
N LYS A 51 16.35 -36.91 -32.98
CA LYS A 51 15.93 -37.05 -31.56
C LYS A 51 14.79 -38.08 -31.55
N GLN A 52 15.11 -39.35 -31.28
CA GLN A 52 14.12 -40.38 -31.06
C GLN A 52 13.22 -39.88 -29.94
N ARG A 53 11.93 -39.65 -30.22
CA ARG A 53 10.90 -39.57 -29.18
C ARG A 53 10.94 -40.88 -28.43
N ARG A 54 11.77 -40.95 -27.40
CA ARG A 54 11.93 -42.13 -26.55
C ARG A 54 10.68 -42.17 -25.68
N GLU A 55 9.72 -43.01 -26.03
CA GLU A 55 8.64 -43.34 -25.12
C GLU A 55 9.26 -43.91 -23.84
N MET A 56 9.08 -43.21 -22.73
CA MET A 56 9.71 -43.59 -21.47
C MET A 56 9.23 -44.97 -21.04
N ARG A 57 10.17 -45.91 -20.86
CA ARG A 57 9.83 -47.25 -20.37
C ARG A 57 9.19 -47.13 -18.98
N LYS A 58 8.35 -48.11 -18.60
CA LYS A 58 7.72 -48.15 -17.26
C LYS A 58 8.76 -48.03 -16.13
N LYS A 59 9.96 -48.61 -16.31
CA LYS A 59 11.09 -48.50 -15.37
C LYS A 59 11.64 -47.06 -15.29
N ASP A 60 11.79 -46.36 -16.42
CA ASP A 60 12.29 -44.98 -16.47
C ASP A 60 11.30 -44.01 -15.80
N ARG A 61 9.99 -44.21 -16.04
CA ARG A 61 8.92 -43.47 -15.35
C ARG A 61 8.95 -43.68 -13.83
N ARG A 62 9.20 -44.92 -13.38
CA ARG A 62 9.34 -45.22 -11.94
C ARG A 62 10.60 -44.59 -11.35
N ASN A 63 11.72 -44.59 -12.10
CA ASN A 63 12.98 -44.01 -11.64
C ASN A 63 12.88 -42.49 -11.50
N THR A 64 12.36 -41.80 -12.51
CA THR A 64 12.10 -40.35 -12.47
C THR A 64 11.18 -39.96 -11.30
N ALA A 65 10.09 -40.72 -11.08
CA ALA A 65 9.22 -40.51 -9.92
C ALA A 65 9.93 -40.71 -8.57
N ASN A 66 10.82 -41.71 -8.47
CA ASN A 66 11.62 -41.92 -7.26
C ASN A 66 12.64 -40.80 -7.01
N GLN A 67 13.30 -40.30 -8.07
CA GLN A 67 14.24 -39.17 -7.99
C GLN A 67 13.52 -37.90 -7.54
N LEU A 68 12.39 -37.57 -8.16
CA LEU A 68 11.56 -36.42 -7.76
C LEU A 68 11.08 -36.54 -6.31
N ARG A 69 10.67 -37.74 -5.87
CA ARG A 69 10.26 -37.99 -4.48
C ARG A 69 11.42 -37.81 -3.50
N ARG A 70 12.62 -38.30 -3.84
CA ARG A 70 13.82 -38.14 -3.00
C ARG A 70 14.17 -36.65 -2.86
N ASN A 71 14.28 -35.94 -3.98
CA ASN A 71 14.59 -34.51 -3.98
C ASN A 71 13.57 -33.70 -3.16
N LYS A 72 12.26 -33.96 -3.33
CA LYS A 72 11.22 -33.31 -2.53
C LYS A 72 11.32 -33.63 -1.04
N LYS A 73 11.61 -34.88 -0.67
CA LYS A 73 11.80 -35.27 0.73
C LYS A 73 13.01 -34.55 1.33
N ASP A 74 14.11 -34.50 0.61
CA ASP A 74 15.34 -33.85 1.07
C ASP A 74 15.11 -32.35 1.25
N LEU A 75 14.42 -31.68 0.32
CA LEU A 75 14.01 -30.27 0.46
C LEU A 75 13.12 -30.04 1.69
N VAL A 76 12.10 -30.87 1.91
CA VAL A 76 11.23 -30.71 3.09
C VAL A 76 12.00 -30.96 4.39
N LEU A 77 12.95 -31.90 4.40
CA LEU A 77 13.79 -32.18 5.56
C LEU A 77 14.77 -31.05 5.87
N THR A 78 15.39 -30.44 4.85
CA THR A 78 16.27 -29.28 5.07
C THR A 78 15.48 -28.10 5.64
N GLU A 79 14.28 -27.85 5.14
CA GLU A 79 13.40 -26.81 5.69
C GLU A 79 13.01 -27.07 7.15
N LYS A 80 12.64 -28.31 7.49
CA LYS A 80 12.29 -28.67 8.88
C LYS A 80 13.48 -28.61 9.83
N ARG A 81 14.70 -28.85 9.36
CA ARG A 81 15.92 -28.76 10.18
C ARG A 81 16.32 -27.32 10.51
N LYS A 82 15.88 -26.33 9.72
CA LYS A 82 16.20 -24.92 9.94
C LYS A 82 15.57 -24.34 11.21
N LEU A 83 14.59 -25.00 11.82
CA LEU A 83 13.81 -24.45 12.94
C LEU A 83 13.72 -25.42 14.09
N GLY A 84 14.00 -24.96 15.32
CA GLY A 84 13.88 -25.74 16.54
C GLY A 84 14.88 -26.90 16.67
N SER A 85 15.72 -27.15 15.68
CA SER A 85 16.76 -28.19 15.69
C SER A 85 18.01 -27.73 16.43
N ARG A 86 19.05 -28.57 16.48
CA ARG A 86 20.35 -28.25 17.12
C ARG A 86 20.98 -26.99 16.52
N ASP A 87 20.97 -26.88 15.20
CA ASP A 87 21.67 -25.81 14.49
C ASP A 87 20.74 -24.61 14.16
N GLY A 88 19.41 -24.83 14.14
CA GLY A 88 18.42 -23.79 13.81
C GLY A 88 17.85 -23.11 15.06
N PRO A 89 17.44 -21.84 15.02
CA PRO A 89 17.05 -21.08 16.22
C PRO A 89 15.87 -21.73 16.96
N PRO A 90 15.66 -21.40 18.25
CA PRO A 90 14.47 -21.81 18.99
C PRO A 90 13.18 -21.51 18.23
N HIS A 91 12.19 -22.39 18.27
CA HIS A 91 10.88 -22.12 17.67
C HIS A 91 10.16 -21.03 18.48
N LEU A 92 10.00 -19.84 17.91
CA LEU A 92 9.39 -18.70 18.62
C LEU A 92 7.88 -18.78 18.53
N VAL A 93 7.24 -18.93 19.68
CA VAL A 93 5.78 -19.05 19.81
C VAL A 93 5.24 -17.88 20.63
N ALA A 94 4.38 -17.07 20.02
CA ALA A 94 3.67 -16.02 20.74
C ALA A 94 2.30 -16.51 21.21
N VAL A 95 1.98 -16.36 22.50
CA VAL A 95 0.69 -16.77 23.07
C VAL A 95 -0.17 -15.53 23.29
N ILE A 96 -1.26 -15.39 22.54
CA ILE A 96 -2.11 -14.20 22.47
C ILE A 96 -3.51 -14.56 22.99
N ALA A 97 -3.98 -13.88 24.02
CA ALA A 97 -5.38 -13.95 24.44
C ALA A 97 -6.23 -13.05 23.53
N LEU A 98 -7.35 -13.59 23.03
CA LEU A 98 -8.28 -12.85 22.16
C LEU A 98 -9.56 -12.41 22.87
N HIS A 99 -9.63 -12.64 24.19
CA HIS A 99 -10.81 -12.32 24.97
C HIS A 99 -10.39 -11.91 26.39
N SER A 100 -10.99 -10.86 26.92
CA SER A 100 -10.73 -10.32 28.27
C SER A 100 -10.83 -11.35 29.40
N ARG A 101 -11.78 -12.30 29.32
CA ARG A 101 -11.95 -13.38 30.32
C ARG A 101 -10.88 -14.49 30.27
N VAL A 102 -10.04 -14.50 29.23
CA VAL A 102 -9.10 -15.60 28.97
C VAL A 102 -7.70 -15.20 29.42
N ASP A 103 -7.06 -16.05 30.22
CA ASP A 103 -5.70 -15.81 30.68
C ASP A 103 -4.68 -16.61 29.85
N ALA A 104 -3.89 -15.90 29.06
CA ALA A 104 -2.74 -16.47 28.36
C ALA A 104 -1.68 -17.01 29.35
N GLY A 105 -1.59 -16.43 30.56
CA GLY A 105 -0.72 -16.88 31.64
C GLY A 105 -1.05 -18.28 32.15
N ALA A 106 -2.32 -18.70 32.11
CA ALA A 106 -2.70 -20.06 32.45
C ALA A 106 -2.16 -21.07 31.41
N VAL A 107 -2.19 -20.73 30.11
CA VAL A 107 -1.61 -21.59 29.06
C VAL A 107 -0.09 -21.72 29.24
N THR A 108 0.61 -20.62 29.47
CA THR A 108 2.06 -20.63 29.66
C THR A 108 2.47 -21.42 30.90
N LYS A 109 1.73 -21.28 32.02
CA LYS A 109 1.93 -22.09 33.23
C LYS A 109 1.78 -23.59 32.96
N MET A 110 0.73 -24.00 32.24
CA MET A 110 0.55 -25.41 31.86
C MET A 110 1.70 -25.92 30.97
N LEU A 111 2.20 -25.09 30.06
CA LEU A 111 3.35 -25.45 29.21
C LEU A 111 4.67 -25.58 29.99
N ARG A 112 4.78 -24.93 31.16
CA ARG A 112 5.92 -25.06 32.08
C ARG A 112 5.83 -26.29 32.99
N GLY A 113 4.65 -26.91 33.11
CA GLY A 113 4.42 -28.03 34.01
C GLY A 113 5.36 -29.21 33.76
N GLU A 114 5.83 -29.85 34.84
CA GLU A 114 6.73 -31.00 34.76
C GLU A 114 6.15 -32.18 33.94
N GLY A 115 4.82 -32.31 33.93
CA GLY A 115 4.09 -33.33 33.15
C GLY A 115 4.37 -33.29 31.64
N VAL A 116 4.86 -32.16 31.14
CA VAL A 116 5.25 -31.99 29.73
C VAL A 116 6.60 -32.67 29.41
N GLY A 117 7.46 -32.86 30.41
CA GLY A 117 8.77 -33.51 30.28
C GLY A 117 9.84 -32.66 29.57
N GLY A 118 9.73 -31.33 29.67
CA GLY A 118 10.70 -30.36 29.12
C GLY A 118 11.57 -29.71 30.19
N VAL A 119 12.75 -29.25 29.79
CA VAL A 119 13.63 -28.43 30.63
C VAL A 119 13.27 -26.97 30.37
N VAL A 120 12.63 -26.35 31.38
CA VAL A 120 12.27 -24.92 31.36
C VAL A 120 13.49 -24.10 31.80
N ARG A 121 13.76 -23.00 31.08
CA ARG A 121 14.79 -22.01 31.40
C ARG A 121 14.13 -20.63 31.44
N GLU A 122 13.78 -20.18 32.63
CA GLU A 122 13.09 -18.89 32.83
C GLU A 122 14.04 -17.70 32.56
N ASP A 123 15.29 -17.77 33.02
CA ASP A 123 16.33 -16.73 32.81
C ASP A 123 16.75 -16.50 31.34
N GLN A 124 16.22 -17.32 30.44
CA GLN A 124 16.52 -17.31 29.00
C GLN A 124 15.30 -16.90 28.16
N GLY A 125 14.27 -16.37 28.83
CA GLY A 125 13.26 -15.53 28.21
C GLY A 125 13.83 -14.19 27.72
N VAL A 126 12.95 -13.38 27.14
CA VAL A 126 13.22 -11.98 26.84
C VAL A 126 13.22 -11.22 28.17
N THR A 127 14.34 -10.57 28.46
CA THR A 127 14.51 -9.77 29.68
C THR A 127 13.48 -8.64 29.70
N GLY A 128 12.81 -8.42 30.83
CA GLY A 128 11.78 -7.37 30.98
C GLY A 128 10.37 -7.79 30.57
N ALA A 129 10.19 -8.87 29.79
CA ALA A 129 8.86 -9.35 29.46
C ALA A 129 8.20 -10.06 30.67
N LYS A 130 6.94 -9.73 30.96
CA LYS A 130 6.18 -10.29 32.09
C LYS A 130 6.19 -11.83 32.12
N ASP A 131 6.12 -12.46 30.95
CA ASP A 131 6.07 -13.92 30.82
C ASP A 131 6.70 -14.37 29.50
N SER A 132 7.98 -14.72 29.56
CA SER A 132 8.70 -15.36 28.46
C SER A 132 9.69 -16.38 29.01
N PHE A 133 9.87 -17.49 28.30
CA PHE A 133 10.75 -18.56 28.75
C PHE A 133 11.26 -19.41 27.59
N GLY A 134 12.45 -20.00 27.78
CA GLY A 134 12.96 -21.05 26.91
C GLY A 134 12.46 -22.41 27.36
N LEU A 135 12.01 -23.25 26.42
CA LEU A 135 11.62 -24.64 26.68
C LEU A 135 12.40 -25.56 25.76
N VAL A 136 13.23 -26.43 26.34
CA VAL A 136 13.90 -27.50 25.60
C VAL A 136 13.16 -28.80 25.82
N LEU A 137 12.75 -29.46 24.74
CA LEU A 137 12.07 -30.76 24.77
C LEU A 137 12.99 -31.83 24.16
N PRO A 138 13.85 -32.49 24.97
CA PRO A 138 14.73 -33.55 24.50
C PRO A 138 13.96 -34.70 23.83
N ARG A 139 12.74 -35.00 24.32
CA ARG A 139 11.85 -36.03 23.77
C ARG A 139 11.50 -35.80 22.29
N PHE A 140 11.23 -34.56 21.92
CA PHE A 140 10.93 -34.17 20.54
C PHE A 140 12.16 -33.66 19.78
N LYS A 141 13.32 -33.57 20.45
CA LYS A 141 14.56 -32.96 19.95
C LYS A 141 14.33 -31.55 19.42
N GLN A 142 13.53 -30.77 20.14
CA GLN A 142 13.19 -29.41 19.76
C GLN A 142 13.39 -28.40 20.88
N ARG A 143 13.76 -27.19 20.49
CA ARG A 143 13.84 -26.01 21.36
C ARG A 143 12.78 -24.98 20.98
N PHE A 144 12.14 -24.41 21.98
CA PHE A 144 11.09 -23.41 21.88
C PHE A 144 11.44 -22.17 22.71
N THR A 145 10.97 -21.01 22.26
CA THR A 145 10.90 -19.80 23.07
C THR A 145 9.46 -19.35 23.07
N PHE A 146 8.83 -19.35 24.24
CA PHE A 146 7.48 -18.83 24.41
C PHE A 146 7.55 -17.37 24.84
N TYR A 147 6.69 -16.55 24.25
CA TYR A 147 6.59 -15.13 24.55
C TYR A 147 5.11 -14.75 24.67
N ARG A 148 4.73 -14.14 25.79
CA ARG A 148 3.40 -13.56 25.96
C ARG A 148 3.48 -12.05 25.69
N PRO A 149 3.03 -11.55 24.52
CA PRO A 149 2.93 -10.13 24.30
C PRO A 149 1.88 -9.53 25.23
N ASP A 150 2.11 -8.27 25.61
CA ASP A 150 1.06 -7.50 26.26
C ASP A 150 -0.06 -7.25 25.26
N THR A 151 -1.28 -7.63 25.63
CA THR A 151 -2.44 -7.42 24.76
C THR A 151 -2.83 -5.96 24.74
N ASP A 152 -2.53 -5.19 25.79
CA ASP A 152 -2.94 -3.80 25.92
C ASP A 152 -2.16 -2.87 24.98
N ASP A 153 -0.93 -3.27 24.61
CA ASP A 153 -0.09 -2.56 23.64
C ASP A 153 -0.12 -3.25 22.28
N LEU A 154 -0.95 -2.74 21.38
CA LEU A 154 -1.05 -3.20 19.99
C LEU A 154 0.31 -3.20 19.28
N HIS A 155 1.17 -2.21 19.55
CA HIS A 155 2.45 -2.10 18.86
C HIS A 155 3.37 -3.27 19.23
N SER A 156 3.43 -3.60 20.52
CA SER A 156 4.17 -4.75 21.04
C SER A 156 3.63 -6.08 20.48
N LEU A 157 2.31 -6.24 20.44
CA LEU A 157 1.64 -7.41 19.85
C LEU A 157 2.06 -7.59 18.38
N LEU A 158 1.94 -6.53 17.59
CA LEU A 158 2.24 -6.56 16.16
C LEU A 158 3.72 -6.86 15.90
N ASP A 159 4.65 -6.25 16.63
CA ASP A 159 6.10 -6.49 16.45
C ASP A 159 6.51 -7.93 16.72
N VAL A 160 6.01 -8.51 17.81
CA VAL A 160 6.26 -9.91 18.13
C VAL A 160 5.66 -10.82 17.07
N ALA A 161 4.43 -10.53 16.63
CA ALA A 161 3.76 -11.32 15.61
C ALA A 161 4.45 -11.29 14.25
N LYS A 162 5.16 -10.19 13.89
CA LYS A 162 5.96 -10.12 12.65
C LYS A 162 7.08 -11.17 12.65
N ILE A 163 7.70 -11.42 13.81
CA ILE A 163 8.85 -12.33 13.92
C ILE A 163 8.46 -13.76 14.30
N ALA A 164 7.41 -13.93 15.10
CA ALA A 164 6.98 -15.23 15.61
C ALA A 164 6.82 -16.29 14.51
N ASP A 165 7.35 -17.49 14.72
CA ASP A 165 7.19 -18.58 13.77
C ASP A 165 5.79 -19.17 13.87
N SER A 166 5.25 -19.26 15.10
CA SER A 166 3.88 -19.67 15.33
C SER A 166 3.16 -18.76 16.33
N LEU A 167 1.88 -18.51 16.08
CA LEU A 167 0.97 -17.81 16.99
C LEU A 167 0.02 -18.83 17.64
N VAL A 168 -0.15 -18.75 18.95
CA VAL A 168 -1.16 -19.52 19.68
C VAL A 168 -2.22 -18.53 20.15
N PHE A 169 -3.39 -18.62 19.54
CA PHE A 169 -4.53 -17.79 19.92
C PHE A 169 -5.36 -18.52 20.97
N VAL A 170 -5.58 -17.87 22.11
CA VAL A 170 -6.37 -18.40 23.21
C VAL A 170 -7.77 -17.80 23.13
N LEU A 171 -8.76 -18.68 23.04
CA LEU A 171 -10.17 -18.39 22.81
C LEU A 171 -11.00 -18.74 24.06
N ASP A 172 -12.04 -17.96 24.31
CA ASP A 172 -13.08 -18.30 25.28
C ASP A 172 -13.96 -19.44 24.75
N SER A 173 -14.53 -20.22 25.65
CA SER A 173 -15.40 -21.34 25.31
C SER A 173 -16.82 -20.95 24.88
N ASN A 174 -17.29 -19.75 25.25
CA ASN A 174 -18.66 -19.31 24.95
C ASN A 174 -18.70 -18.35 23.77
N GLU A 175 -17.93 -17.26 23.85
CA GLU A 175 -17.95 -16.17 22.87
C GLU A 175 -16.85 -16.32 21.81
N GLY A 176 -15.75 -17.00 22.14
CA GLY A 176 -14.57 -17.14 21.28
C GLY A 176 -13.60 -15.97 21.47
N TRP A 177 -13.90 -14.82 20.86
CA TRP A 177 -13.08 -13.60 20.95
C TRP A 177 -13.96 -12.36 21.10
N ASP A 178 -13.44 -11.33 21.76
CA ASP A 178 -14.16 -10.08 21.98
C ASP A 178 -13.93 -9.07 20.84
N SER A 179 -14.50 -7.87 20.97
CA SER A 179 -14.34 -6.78 19.98
C SER A 179 -12.88 -6.33 19.84
N TYR A 180 -12.11 -6.33 20.93
CA TYR A 180 -10.69 -6.00 20.92
C TYR A 180 -9.85 -7.12 20.27
N GLY A 181 -10.19 -8.38 20.54
CA GLY A 181 -9.64 -9.56 19.91
C GLY A 181 -9.89 -9.55 18.41
N GLU A 182 -11.09 -9.17 17.96
CA GLU A 182 -11.41 -9.00 16.54
C GLU A 182 -10.60 -7.87 15.89
N TYR A 183 -10.42 -6.74 16.58
CA TYR A 183 -9.54 -5.65 16.15
C TYR A 183 -8.08 -6.12 15.98
N CYS A 184 -7.55 -6.84 16.97
CA CYS A 184 -6.20 -7.41 16.93
C CYS A 184 -6.05 -8.43 15.80
N LEU A 185 -7.03 -9.33 15.63
CA LEU A 185 -7.06 -10.30 14.55
C LEU A 185 -7.04 -9.61 13.19
N SER A 186 -7.87 -8.57 12.99
CA SER A 186 -7.90 -7.79 11.76
C SER A 186 -6.52 -7.20 11.41
N CYS A 187 -5.81 -6.64 12.40
CA CYS A 187 -4.46 -6.13 12.21
C CYS A 187 -3.46 -7.25 11.85
N LEU A 188 -3.54 -8.39 12.53
CA LEU A 188 -2.65 -9.54 12.31
C LEU A 188 -2.88 -10.21 10.94
N PHE A 189 -4.13 -10.33 10.49
CA PHE A 189 -4.49 -10.82 9.15
C PHE A 189 -3.87 -9.96 8.06
N ALA A 190 -3.99 -8.64 8.17
CA ALA A 190 -3.52 -7.69 7.17
C ALA A 190 -1.99 -7.52 7.17
N GLN A 191 -1.33 -7.61 8.32
CA GLN A 191 0.13 -7.64 8.41
C GLN A 191 0.74 -8.90 7.79
N GLY A 192 0.04 -10.03 7.93
CA GLY A 192 0.44 -11.34 7.43
C GLY A 192 0.66 -12.33 8.56
N LEU A 193 -0.31 -13.22 8.77
CA LEU A 193 -0.26 -14.24 9.81
C LEU A 193 0.83 -15.30 9.56
N PRO A 194 1.72 -15.56 10.54
CA PRO A 194 2.53 -16.78 10.60
C PRO A 194 1.66 -18.05 10.70
N SER A 195 2.31 -19.21 10.90
CA SER A 195 1.57 -20.40 11.29
C SER A 195 0.82 -20.16 12.60
N HIS A 196 -0.40 -20.66 12.75
CA HIS A 196 -1.20 -20.43 13.95
C HIS A 196 -1.80 -21.73 14.47
N ALA A 197 -2.11 -21.76 15.76
CA ALA A 197 -2.86 -22.80 16.44
C ALA A 197 -3.91 -22.13 17.34
N LEU A 198 -5.11 -22.72 17.41
CA LEU A 198 -6.23 -22.21 18.20
C LEU A 198 -6.38 -23.07 19.45
N VAL A 199 -6.35 -22.41 20.61
CA VAL A 199 -6.51 -23.03 21.92
C VAL A 199 -7.80 -22.52 22.55
N CYS A 200 -8.59 -23.41 23.12
CA CYS A 200 -9.78 -23.04 23.88
C CYS A 200 -9.55 -23.33 25.36
N GLN A 201 -9.87 -22.36 26.21
CA GLN A 201 -9.90 -22.50 27.67
C GLN A 201 -11.34 -22.54 28.20
N GLY A 202 -11.54 -23.20 29.33
CA GLY A 202 -12.82 -23.22 30.05
C GLY A 202 -13.80 -24.29 29.54
N VAL A 203 -13.38 -25.17 28.63
CA VAL A 203 -14.24 -26.28 28.17
C VAL A 203 -14.51 -27.27 29.30
N ALA A 204 -13.53 -27.50 30.17
CA ALA A 204 -13.71 -28.33 31.35
C ALA A 204 -14.71 -27.77 32.37
N ASP A 205 -14.79 -26.44 32.51
CA ASP A 205 -15.67 -25.78 33.49
C ASP A 205 -17.15 -25.82 33.08
N LEU A 206 -17.43 -25.98 31.79
CA LEU A 206 -18.79 -26.16 31.30
C LEU A 206 -19.37 -27.52 31.70
N ALA A 207 -20.67 -27.55 32.00
CA ALA A 207 -21.40 -28.79 32.24
C ALA A 207 -21.28 -29.76 31.05
N VAL A 208 -21.10 -31.05 31.31
CA VAL A 208 -20.81 -32.08 30.29
C VAL A 208 -21.76 -32.04 29.09
N LYS A 209 -23.04 -31.73 29.32
CA LYS A 209 -24.06 -31.58 28.26
C LYS A 209 -23.80 -30.38 27.33
N LYS A 210 -23.31 -29.26 27.86
CA LYS A 210 -23.02 -28.02 27.11
C LYS A 210 -21.65 -28.03 26.42
N ARG A 211 -20.72 -28.91 26.81
CA ARG A 211 -19.37 -28.99 26.22
C ARG A 211 -19.38 -29.31 24.72
N THR A 212 -20.27 -30.20 24.28
CA THR A 212 -20.36 -30.57 22.86
C THR A 212 -21.00 -29.48 22.01
N GLU A 213 -21.97 -28.76 22.58
CA GLU A 213 -22.66 -27.64 21.93
C GLU A 213 -21.76 -26.42 21.78
N SER A 214 -21.12 -25.96 22.87
CA SER A 214 -20.14 -24.87 22.87
C SER A 214 -19.00 -25.13 21.88
N ARG A 215 -18.41 -26.33 21.89
CA ARG A 215 -17.36 -26.69 20.92
C ARG A 215 -17.85 -26.63 19.47
N ARG A 216 -19.08 -27.04 19.17
CA ARG A 216 -19.66 -26.93 17.83
C ARG A 216 -19.91 -25.47 17.45
N ALA A 217 -20.39 -24.65 18.37
CA ALA A 217 -20.63 -23.23 18.16
C ALA A 217 -19.31 -22.49 17.88
N LEU A 218 -18.28 -22.71 18.70
CA LEU A 218 -16.93 -22.19 18.50
C LEU A 218 -16.32 -22.64 17.18
N SER A 219 -16.46 -23.93 16.81
CA SER A 219 -15.94 -24.40 15.52
C SER A 219 -16.57 -23.66 14.34
N ARG A 220 -17.88 -23.36 14.38
CA ARG A 220 -18.57 -22.58 13.33
C ARG A 220 -18.07 -21.13 13.30
N LEU A 221 -17.90 -20.51 14.48
CA LEU A 221 -17.38 -19.15 14.58
C LEU A 221 -15.94 -19.07 14.02
N VAL A 222 -15.08 -20.00 14.45
CA VAL A 222 -13.69 -20.12 13.99
C VAL A 222 -13.63 -20.33 12.47
N GLU A 223 -14.49 -21.16 11.89
CA GLU A 223 -14.49 -21.44 10.45
C GLU A 223 -14.73 -20.18 9.61
N SER A 224 -15.43 -19.17 10.15
CA SER A 224 -15.65 -17.89 9.46
C SER A 224 -14.36 -17.07 9.26
N ARG A 225 -13.41 -17.14 10.19
CA ARG A 225 -12.14 -16.38 10.17
C ARG A 225 -10.93 -17.25 9.80
N PHE A 226 -10.92 -18.49 10.26
CA PHE A 226 -9.84 -19.46 10.12
C PHE A 226 -10.35 -20.75 9.45
N PRO A 227 -10.32 -20.83 8.11
CA PRO A 227 -10.71 -22.04 7.41
C PRO A 227 -9.77 -23.21 7.75
N GLU A 228 -10.32 -24.40 7.95
CA GLU A 228 -9.60 -25.66 8.24
C GLU A 228 -8.77 -25.70 9.54
N ALA A 229 -8.94 -24.73 10.45
CA ALA A 229 -8.15 -24.67 11.67
C ALA A 229 -8.59 -25.71 12.72
N ARG A 230 -7.61 -26.31 13.41
CA ARG A 230 -7.85 -27.27 14.49
C ARG A 230 -7.91 -26.56 15.83
N LEU A 231 -8.96 -26.85 16.60
CA LEU A 231 -9.14 -26.34 17.96
C LEU A 231 -8.59 -27.35 18.99
N PHE A 232 -7.68 -26.89 19.84
CA PHE A 232 -7.11 -27.66 20.95
C PHE A 232 -7.74 -27.21 22.28
N PRO A 233 -8.49 -28.06 22.98
CA PRO A 233 -8.83 -27.78 24.38
C PRO A 233 -7.55 -27.91 25.20
N VAL A 234 -7.20 -26.92 26.02
CA VAL A 234 -6.02 -27.00 26.89
C VAL A 234 -6.49 -26.83 28.32
N ASP A 235 -6.94 -27.96 28.89
CA ASP A 235 -7.37 -28.04 30.28
C ASP A 235 -6.47 -29.00 31.10
N CYS A 236 -5.84 -29.98 30.43
CA CYS A 236 -4.98 -30.99 31.06
C CYS A 236 -3.53 -30.95 30.53
N ASP A 237 -2.57 -31.41 31.33
CA ASP A 237 -1.16 -31.54 30.92
C ASP A 237 -0.98 -32.40 29.66
N GLN A 238 -1.81 -33.44 29.50
CA GLN A 238 -1.79 -34.28 28.30
C GLN A 238 -2.13 -33.47 27.04
N ASP A 239 -3.06 -32.53 27.14
CA ASP A 239 -3.43 -31.66 26.03
C ASP A 239 -2.34 -30.65 25.70
N ALA A 240 -1.63 -30.15 26.72
CA ALA A 240 -0.44 -29.31 26.53
C ALA A 240 0.66 -30.06 25.74
N VAL A 241 0.88 -31.35 26.03
CA VAL A 241 1.80 -32.21 25.26
C VAL A 241 1.31 -32.39 23.81
N LEU A 242 0.00 -32.53 23.59
CA LEU A 242 -0.58 -32.62 22.25
C LEU A 242 -0.39 -31.32 21.46
N LEU A 243 -0.56 -30.17 22.10
CA LEU A 243 -0.32 -28.84 21.52
C LEU A 243 1.15 -28.68 21.13
N LEU A 244 2.09 -29.00 22.03
CA LEU A 244 3.52 -28.92 21.74
C LEU A 244 3.93 -29.85 20.60
N ARG A 245 3.37 -31.07 20.57
CA ARG A 245 3.57 -31.98 19.44
C ARG A 245 3.03 -31.38 18.15
N HIS A 246 1.89 -30.69 18.18
CA HIS A 246 1.37 -29.99 17.00
C HIS A 246 2.33 -28.90 16.54
N LEU A 247 2.71 -27.98 17.43
CA LEU A 247 3.64 -26.88 17.12
C LEU A 247 4.98 -27.39 16.57
N SER A 248 5.48 -28.51 17.10
CA SER A 248 6.72 -29.14 16.65
C SER A 248 6.69 -29.67 15.21
N ALA A 249 5.54 -30.21 14.80
CA ALA A 249 5.38 -30.93 13.54
C ALA A 249 4.66 -30.10 12.47
N GLN A 250 4.09 -28.95 12.86
CA GLN A 250 3.30 -28.07 12.01
C GLN A 250 4.12 -27.58 10.81
N LYS A 251 3.45 -27.51 9.65
CA LYS A 251 4.01 -26.88 8.46
C LYS A 251 4.10 -25.37 8.70
N GLN A 252 5.28 -24.81 8.52
CA GLN A 252 5.51 -23.39 8.72
C GLN A 252 5.09 -22.58 7.49
N ARG A 253 4.27 -21.55 7.70
CA ARG A 253 3.92 -20.58 6.65
C ARG A 253 5.08 -19.60 6.47
N ARG A 254 5.53 -19.42 5.24
CA ARG A 254 6.62 -18.49 4.93
C ARG A 254 6.06 -17.12 4.60
N LEU A 255 6.38 -16.14 5.45
CA LEU A 255 6.10 -14.74 5.19
C LEU A 255 7.20 -14.17 4.28
N GLY A 256 6.84 -13.81 3.04
CA GLY A 256 7.80 -13.40 2.01
C GLY A 256 8.68 -12.22 2.45
N PHE A 257 8.12 -11.25 3.15
CA PHE A 257 8.84 -10.07 3.66
C PHE A 257 9.90 -10.43 4.71
N ARG A 258 9.50 -11.22 5.71
CA ARG A 258 10.37 -11.69 6.80
C ARG A 258 11.46 -12.64 6.31
N SER A 259 11.13 -13.54 5.39
CA SER A 259 12.08 -14.55 4.91
C SER A 259 13.26 -14.00 4.10
N ARG A 260 13.17 -12.75 3.63
CA ARG A 260 14.16 -12.11 2.76
C ARG A 260 15.09 -11.15 3.51
N ARG A 261 14.85 -10.93 4.81
CA ARG A 261 15.64 -10.04 5.66
C ARG A 261 16.10 -10.80 6.90
N SER A 262 17.30 -10.51 7.35
CA SER A 262 17.75 -10.96 8.65
C SER A 262 16.98 -10.22 9.73
N HIS A 263 16.52 -10.92 10.76
CA HIS A 263 15.81 -10.32 11.87
C HIS A 263 16.10 -11.06 13.17
N LEU A 264 15.96 -10.36 14.28
CA LEU A 264 16.33 -10.82 15.61
C LEU A 264 15.34 -10.25 16.63
N LEU A 265 14.94 -11.10 17.58
CA LEU A 265 14.24 -10.68 18.79
C LEU A 265 15.28 -10.58 19.91
N ALA A 266 15.40 -9.41 20.53
CA ALA A 266 16.32 -9.22 21.63
C ALA A 266 15.92 -10.11 22.82
N GLN A 267 16.84 -10.94 23.31
CA GLN A 267 16.64 -11.65 24.57
C GLN A 267 17.27 -10.89 25.73
N ARG A 268 18.45 -10.32 25.52
CA ARG A 268 19.17 -9.48 26.48
C ARG A 268 19.65 -8.23 25.78
N ALA A 269 19.55 -7.08 26.43
CA ALA A 269 20.11 -5.83 25.94
C ALA A 269 20.94 -5.19 27.07
N THR A 270 22.06 -4.59 26.71
CA THR A 270 22.90 -3.81 27.61
C THR A 270 23.28 -2.52 26.91
N TYR A 271 23.32 -1.41 27.63
CA TYR A 271 23.60 -0.09 27.06
C TYR A 271 24.90 0.45 27.64
N VAL A 272 25.84 0.82 26.77
CA VAL A 272 27.12 1.41 27.14
C VAL A 272 27.10 2.87 26.65
N PRO A 273 27.01 3.86 27.56
CA PRO A 273 27.02 5.27 27.17
C PRO A 273 28.39 5.67 26.60
N ASN A 274 28.39 6.50 25.55
CA ASN A 274 29.64 7.01 24.98
C ASN A 274 30.16 8.16 25.85
N ASN A 275 31.25 7.95 26.60
CA ASN A 275 31.85 8.97 27.49
C ASN A 275 32.59 10.12 26.76
N SER A 276 32.50 10.19 25.44
CA SER A 276 33.08 11.27 24.62
C SER A 276 32.30 12.57 24.80
N GLN A 277 33.01 13.68 25.01
CA GLN A 277 32.54 15.04 25.36
C GLN A 277 31.44 15.66 24.47
N SER A 278 31.02 14.99 23.41
CA SER A 278 29.83 15.36 22.63
C SER A 278 28.60 15.02 23.45
N GLY A 279 28.00 16.02 24.11
CA GLY A 279 26.80 15.90 24.95
C GLY A 279 25.51 15.50 24.21
N THR A 280 25.58 14.58 23.24
CA THR A 280 24.46 14.09 22.45
C THR A 280 23.59 13.08 23.21
N GLY A 281 24.07 12.56 24.35
CA GLY A 281 23.35 11.57 25.15
C GLY A 281 23.18 10.21 24.47
N LEU A 282 23.94 9.95 23.39
CA LEU A 282 23.88 8.70 22.63
C LEU A 282 24.92 7.69 23.15
N GLY A 283 24.70 6.41 22.83
CA GLY A 283 25.53 5.32 23.32
C GLY A 283 25.46 4.09 22.43
N THR A 284 26.22 3.06 22.81
CA THR A 284 26.26 1.79 22.09
C THR A 284 25.31 0.80 22.76
N LEU A 285 24.33 0.30 22.00
CA LEU A 285 23.39 -0.72 22.46
C LEU A 285 23.89 -2.11 22.05
N CYS A 286 24.18 -2.96 23.03
CA CYS A 286 24.61 -4.33 22.85
C CYS A 286 23.42 -5.28 23.01
N VAL A 287 22.90 -5.81 21.90
CA VAL A 287 21.69 -6.64 21.87
C VAL A 287 22.04 -8.09 21.57
N SER A 288 21.66 -9.01 22.45
CA SER A 288 21.89 -10.45 22.29
C SER A 288 20.62 -11.18 21.90
N GLY A 289 20.68 -12.04 20.88
CA GLY A 289 19.55 -12.83 20.40
C GLY A 289 19.92 -13.81 19.29
N TYR A 290 18.92 -14.56 18.80
CA TYR A 290 19.11 -15.52 17.71
C TYR A 290 18.82 -14.91 16.35
N ILE A 291 19.72 -15.14 15.39
CA ILE A 291 19.53 -14.71 14.00
C ILE A 291 18.47 -15.58 13.31
N ARG A 292 17.52 -14.93 12.63
CA ARG A 292 16.45 -15.57 11.86
C ARG A 292 16.36 -14.96 10.45
N GLY A 293 15.83 -15.73 9.49
CA GLY A 293 15.62 -15.27 8.11
C GLY A 293 16.83 -15.53 7.21
N CYS A 294 17.60 -14.48 6.91
CA CYS A 294 18.84 -14.54 6.13
C CYS A 294 20.08 -14.36 7.03
N PRO A 295 21.28 -14.75 6.56
CA PRO A 295 22.54 -14.40 7.23
C PRO A 295 22.64 -12.89 7.48
N LEU A 296 23.19 -12.51 8.63
CA LEU A 296 23.34 -11.11 9.03
C LEU A 296 24.75 -10.62 8.67
N GLN A 297 24.82 -9.48 7.98
CA GLN A 297 26.07 -8.81 7.61
C GLN A 297 26.26 -7.53 8.43
N VAL A 298 27.47 -7.25 8.90
CA VAL A 298 27.76 -6.09 9.76
C VAL A 298 27.68 -4.76 9.00
N ASN A 299 28.01 -4.76 7.72
CA ASN A 299 28.09 -3.53 6.91
C ASN A 299 26.72 -2.97 6.53
N ARG A 300 25.64 -3.75 6.70
CA ARG A 300 24.26 -3.32 6.46
C ARG A 300 23.70 -2.55 7.65
N LEU A 301 22.74 -1.68 7.37
CA LEU A 301 21.98 -0.99 8.39
C LEU A 301 21.03 -1.93 9.13
N VAL A 302 20.72 -1.58 10.37
CA VAL A 302 19.73 -2.27 11.21
C VAL A 302 18.64 -1.29 11.58
N HIS A 303 17.40 -1.66 11.29
CA HIS A 303 16.22 -0.96 11.76
C HIS A 303 15.75 -1.55 13.08
N ILE A 304 15.62 -0.70 14.09
CA ILE A 304 14.93 -1.01 15.33
C ILE A 304 13.49 -0.51 15.19
N THR A 305 12.53 -1.43 15.27
CA THR A 305 11.12 -1.08 15.08
C THR A 305 10.66 -0.06 16.11
N GLY A 306 10.13 1.07 15.64
CA GLY A 306 9.67 2.18 16.49
C GLY A 306 10.75 3.17 16.94
N HIS A 307 12.03 2.91 16.64
CA HIS A 307 13.14 3.78 17.05
C HIS A 307 13.99 4.31 15.88
N GLY A 308 13.99 3.65 14.72
CA GLY A 308 14.65 4.14 13.51
C GLY A 308 15.78 3.26 12.99
N ASP A 309 16.61 3.82 12.12
CA ASP A 309 17.70 3.12 11.43
C ASP A 309 19.04 3.45 12.07
N PHE A 310 19.86 2.43 12.33
CA PHE A 310 21.15 2.55 12.99
C PHE A 310 22.20 1.70 12.30
N GLN A 311 23.47 2.00 12.57
CA GLN A 311 24.60 1.22 12.05
C GLN A 311 25.14 0.25 13.11
N LEU A 312 25.60 -0.92 12.65
CA LEU A 312 26.36 -1.87 13.48
C LEU A 312 27.85 -1.52 13.48
N SER A 313 28.54 -1.80 14.60
CA SER A 313 30.00 -1.77 14.69
C SER A 313 30.62 -3.16 14.68
N GLN A 314 30.02 -4.10 15.39
CA GLN A 314 30.58 -5.43 15.62
C GLN A 314 29.48 -6.45 15.90
N ILE A 315 29.73 -7.70 15.48
CA ILE A 315 28.91 -8.86 15.81
C ILE A 315 29.77 -9.89 16.53
N ASP A 316 29.31 -10.29 17.71
CA ASP A 316 29.96 -11.29 18.56
C ASP A 316 29.13 -12.57 18.64
N ALA A 317 29.80 -13.70 18.85
CA ALA A 317 29.19 -15.00 19.12
C ALA A 317 29.44 -15.42 20.58
N PRO A 318 28.59 -14.99 21.53
CA PRO A 318 28.56 -15.60 22.85
C PRO A 318 28.10 -17.07 22.80
N ALA A 319 28.30 -17.80 23.90
CA ALA A 319 27.79 -19.16 24.05
C ALA A 319 26.26 -19.21 23.98
N ASP A 320 25.70 -20.21 23.30
CA ASP A 320 24.26 -20.40 23.16
C ASP A 320 23.61 -20.70 24.53
N PRO A 321 22.63 -19.91 24.99
CA PRO A 321 21.96 -20.16 26.26
C PRO A 321 21.06 -21.40 26.23
N LEU A 322 20.44 -21.74 25.09
CA LEU A 322 19.47 -22.84 24.94
C LEU A 322 19.98 -23.96 23.99
N PRO A 323 21.05 -24.69 24.34
CA PRO A 323 21.47 -25.85 23.56
C PRO A 323 20.54 -27.04 23.83
N ILE A 324 20.15 -27.78 22.78
CA ILE A 324 19.30 -28.99 22.91
C ILE A 324 20.00 -30.08 23.71
N VAL A 325 21.31 -30.25 23.48
CA VAL A 325 22.15 -31.19 24.20
C VAL A 325 23.06 -30.36 25.10
N LEU A 326 22.80 -30.42 26.40
CA LEU A 326 23.75 -29.95 27.39
C LEU A 326 24.95 -30.91 27.33
N SER A 327 25.98 -30.58 26.55
CA SER A 327 27.27 -31.24 26.73
C SER A 327 27.78 -30.81 28.09
N THR A 328 27.52 -31.63 29.12
CA THR A 328 28.41 -31.63 30.27
C THR A 328 29.80 -31.88 29.70
N SER A 329 30.72 -30.94 29.89
CA SER A 329 32.12 -31.18 29.63
C SER A 329 32.49 -32.44 30.39
N ARG A 330 32.60 -33.58 29.70
CA ARG A 330 33.19 -34.77 30.30
C ARG A 330 34.59 -34.33 30.67
N PRO A 331 35.01 -34.40 31.95
CA PRO A 331 36.41 -34.19 32.27
C PRO A 331 37.19 -35.19 31.44
N ALA A 332 38.10 -34.68 30.61
CA ALA A 332 38.95 -35.51 29.77
C ALA A 332 39.62 -36.55 30.67
N LYS A 333 39.27 -37.83 30.48
CA LYS A 333 40.02 -38.92 31.11
C LYS A 333 41.41 -38.92 30.46
N PRO A 334 42.50 -38.80 31.22
CA PRO A 334 43.83 -38.95 30.65
C PRO A 334 44.03 -40.45 30.43
N GLY A 335 44.19 -40.87 29.17
CA GLY A 335 44.48 -42.28 28.90
C GLY A 335 44.26 -42.73 27.47
N ARG A 336 45.34 -42.61 26.70
CA ARG A 336 45.89 -43.66 25.82
C ARG A 336 45.48 -43.63 24.34
N ASP A 337 46.48 -43.18 23.56
CA ASP A 337 46.92 -43.62 22.22
C ASP A 337 45.91 -43.49 21.06
N VAL A 338 46.10 -42.49 20.18
CA VAL A 338 46.54 -42.65 18.78
C VAL A 338 46.77 -41.25 18.18
N GLU A 339 47.99 -41.04 17.71
CA GLU A 339 48.50 -39.85 17.02
C GLU A 339 47.77 -39.61 15.68
N MET A 340 47.22 -38.42 15.49
CA MET A 340 47.09 -37.76 14.17
C MET A 340 47.13 -36.24 14.39
N MET A 341 48.21 -35.61 13.91
CA MET A 341 48.39 -34.16 13.79
C MET A 341 47.30 -33.53 12.91
N ASP A 342 46.50 -32.63 13.46
CA ASP A 342 46.06 -31.41 12.76
C ASP A 342 45.85 -30.30 13.80
N GLY A 343 46.35 -29.11 13.50
CA GLY A 343 46.74 -28.11 14.49
C GLY A 343 45.63 -27.17 14.97
N GLY A 344 45.85 -26.63 16.18
CA GLY A 344 45.39 -25.28 16.54
C GLY A 344 44.23 -25.15 17.53
N ASP A 345 44.09 -26.02 18.53
CA ASP A 345 43.14 -25.80 19.64
C ASP A 345 43.78 -24.94 20.74
N GLY A 346 43.65 -23.62 20.59
CA GLY A 346 43.90 -22.65 21.66
C GLY A 346 42.84 -22.74 22.75
N GLU A 347 43.29 -22.64 24.00
CA GLU A 347 42.51 -22.78 25.24
C GLU A 347 41.15 -22.06 25.21
N VAL A 348 40.09 -22.83 25.47
CA VAL A 348 38.71 -22.39 25.68
C VAL A 348 38.60 -21.76 27.08
N ASN A 349 39.18 -20.58 27.26
CA ASN A 349 38.69 -19.63 28.28
C ASN A 349 37.51 -18.87 27.67
N GLY A 350 36.54 -18.50 28.50
CA GLY A 350 35.21 -17.97 28.11
C GLY A 350 35.19 -16.61 27.40
N ASP A 351 36.17 -16.33 26.55
CA ASP A 351 36.29 -15.12 25.76
C ASP A 351 35.26 -15.15 24.63
N VAL A 352 34.39 -14.13 24.62
CA VAL A 352 33.38 -13.93 23.60
C VAL A 352 34.06 -13.81 22.23
N ARG A 353 33.76 -14.74 21.31
CA ARG A 353 34.38 -14.75 19.98
C ARG A 353 33.78 -13.65 19.11
N VAL A 354 34.60 -12.70 18.70
CA VAL A 354 34.20 -11.69 17.69
C VAL A 354 34.06 -12.37 16.33
N LEU A 355 32.88 -12.30 15.73
CA LEU A 355 32.64 -12.89 14.41
C LEU A 355 33.12 -11.95 13.31
N MET A 356 32.70 -10.69 13.38
CA MET A 356 32.92 -9.69 12.34
C MET A 356 32.92 -8.28 12.93
N LYS A 357 33.73 -7.40 12.36
CA LYS A 357 33.72 -5.95 12.62
C LYS A 357 33.32 -5.21 11.35
N ALA A 358 32.68 -4.05 11.50
CA ALA A 358 32.25 -3.23 10.38
C ALA A 358 33.47 -2.64 9.66
N ASP A 359 33.51 -2.78 8.34
CA ASP A 359 34.53 -2.14 7.51
C ASP A 359 34.07 -0.73 7.12
N PRO A 360 34.77 0.34 7.51
CA PRO A 360 34.31 1.71 7.30
C PRO A 360 34.14 2.06 5.82
N ALA A 361 34.87 1.41 4.91
CA ALA A 361 34.79 1.64 3.46
C ALA A 361 33.56 0.98 2.80
N GLN A 362 33.04 -0.11 3.37
CA GLN A 362 31.88 -0.83 2.83
C GLN A 362 30.58 -0.56 3.62
N ARG A 363 30.70 0.10 4.78
CA ARG A 363 29.57 0.42 5.65
C ARG A 363 28.57 1.31 4.93
N GLU A 364 27.31 0.91 4.94
CA GLU A 364 26.24 1.72 4.36
C GLU A 364 26.04 3.03 5.15
N SER A 365 25.92 4.14 4.43
CA SER A 365 25.65 5.46 5.01
C SER A 365 24.22 5.56 5.55
N LEU A 366 24.05 6.30 6.66
CA LEU A 366 22.77 6.67 7.26
C LEU A 366 22.07 7.84 6.54
N GLN A 367 22.71 8.45 5.54
CA GLN A 367 22.11 9.54 4.77
C GLN A 367 20.83 9.05 4.05
N ALA A 368 19.68 9.52 4.53
CA ALA A 368 18.36 9.15 4.01
C ALA A 368 17.93 10.06 2.84
N GLU A 369 18.31 11.34 2.88
CA GLU A 369 17.98 12.35 1.88
C GLU A 369 19.18 12.58 0.94
N ALA A 370 18.90 12.95 -0.31
CA ALA A 370 19.93 13.38 -1.24
C ALA A 370 20.38 14.80 -0.87
N GLU A 371 21.69 15.02 -0.89
CA GLU A 371 22.26 16.37 -0.77
C GLU A 371 21.82 17.19 -1.99
N VAL A 372 21.09 18.27 -1.74
CA VAL A 372 20.64 19.20 -2.77
C VAL A 372 21.60 20.37 -2.73
N ASP A 373 22.34 20.59 -3.82
CA ASP A 373 23.08 21.83 -3.98
C ASP A 373 22.06 22.96 -4.22
N PRO A 374 21.93 23.93 -3.30
CA PRO A 374 21.00 25.04 -3.48
C PRO A 374 21.26 25.82 -4.76
N MET A 375 22.50 25.82 -5.27
CA MET A 375 22.91 26.58 -6.45
C MET A 375 22.53 25.89 -7.77
N GLU A 376 22.34 24.56 -7.80
CA GLU A 376 21.86 23.84 -8.99
C GLU A 376 20.36 24.08 -9.27
N GLY A 377 19.61 24.53 -8.24
CA GLY A 377 18.19 24.89 -8.35
C GLY A 377 17.94 26.28 -8.94
N GLU A 378 18.99 27.06 -9.20
CA GLU A 378 18.90 28.30 -9.97
C GLU A 378 18.74 27.94 -11.45
N GLN A 379 17.51 27.57 -11.79
CA GLN A 379 16.93 27.91 -13.08
C GLN A 379 17.30 29.37 -13.29
N THR A 380 18.22 29.63 -14.22
CA THR A 380 18.70 30.95 -14.61
C THR A 380 17.56 31.95 -14.42
N TRP A 381 17.67 32.80 -13.39
CA TRP A 381 16.87 34.01 -13.37
C TRP A 381 17.05 34.61 -14.76
N PRO A 382 15.96 34.91 -15.49
CA PRO A 382 16.10 35.58 -16.77
C PRO A 382 17.09 36.71 -16.54
N THR A 383 18.16 36.73 -17.34
CA THR A 383 19.20 37.75 -17.19
C THR A 383 18.52 39.12 -17.13
N GLU A 384 19.13 40.10 -16.47
CA GLU A 384 18.54 41.45 -16.39
C GLU A 384 18.11 41.95 -17.79
N ALA A 385 18.84 41.54 -18.83
CA ALA A 385 18.48 41.71 -20.25
C ALA A 385 17.20 40.98 -20.70
N GLU A 386 16.95 39.72 -20.32
CA GLU A 386 15.71 39.00 -20.66
C GLU A 386 14.49 39.50 -19.86
N LEU A 387 14.71 39.94 -18.61
CA LEU A 387 13.67 40.61 -17.82
C LEU A 387 13.34 41.98 -18.40
N GLU A 388 14.35 42.75 -18.82
CA GLU A 388 14.15 43.99 -19.56
C GLU A 388 13.45 43.74 -20.89
N GLU A 389 13.81 42.70 -21.65
CA GLU A 389 13.16 42.38 -22.92
C GLU A 389 11.70 41.93 -22.74
N ALA A 390 11.39 41.16 -21.69
CA ALA A 390 10.02 40.80 -21.33
C ALA A 390 9.23 42.00 -20.78
N GLU A 391 9.86 42.87 -19.99
CA GLU A 391 9.28 44.13 -19.55
C GLU A 391 9.06 45.09 -20.71
N GLU A 392 9.95 45.15 -21.70
CA GLU A 392 9.83 45.95 -22.92
C GLU A 392 8.73 45.39 -23.82
N ALA A 393 8.63 44.06 -23.95
CA ALA A 393 7.52 43.40 -24.63
C ALA A 393 6.18 43.67 -23.93
N SER A 394 6.17 43.79 -22.60
CA SER A 394 5.01 44.18 -21.78
C SER A 394 4.72 45.70 -21.84
N LYS A 395 5.77 46.53 -21.90
CA LYS A 395 5.72 48.00 -22.01
C LYS A 395 5.37 48.48 -23.41
N LYS A 396 5.31 47.61 -24.42
CA LYS A 396 4.55 47.83 -25.67
C LYS A 396 3.04 47.99 -25.46
N ARG A 397 2.58 48.17 -24.21
CA ARG A 397 1.34 48.91 -23.91
C ARG A 397 1.48 50.36 -24.38
N ARG A 398 0.99 50.62 -25.60
CA ARG A 398 0.80 51.96 -26.16
C ARG A 398 0.10 52.86 -25.13
N VAL A 399 0.83 53.83 -24.59
CA VAL A 399 0.24 54.89 -23.76
C VAL A 399 -0.40 55.89 -24.70
N MET A 400 -1.68 55.68 -25.00
CA MET A 400 -2.45 56.60 -25.83
C MET A 400 -2.78 57.87 -25.06
N LYS A 401 -2.49 59.05 -25.63
CA LYS A 401 -2.91 60.34 -25.04
C LYS A 401 -4.38 60.59 -25.37
N VAL A 402 -5.26 60.10 -24.51
CA VAL A 402 -6.71 60.27 -24.63
C VAL A 402 -7.17 61.55 -23.90
N PRO A 403 -8.12 62.35 -24.43
CA PRO A 403 -8.70 63.47 -23.68
C PRO A 403 -9.24 63.04 -22.30
N LYS A 404 -9.18 63.94 -21.30
CA LYS A 404 -9.68 63.63 -19.95
C LYS A 404 -11.19 63.35 -20.01
N GLY A 405 -11.60 62.16 -19.56
CA GLY A 405 -13.00 61.74 -19.51
C GLY A 405 -13.46 60.82 -20.65
N THR A 406 -12.56 60.46 -21.58
CA THR A 406 -12.87 59.50 -22.65
C THR A 406 -12.90 58.07 -22.11
N SER A 407 -13.94 57.30 -22.41
CA SER A 407 -14.03 55.89 -22.02
C SER A 407 -13.11 55.00 -22.88
N ASP A 408 -12.75 53.81 -22.39
CA ASP A 408 -11.93 52.85 -23.14
C ASP A 408 -12.51 52.55 -24.53
N TYR A 409 -13.85 52.43 -24.62
CA TYR A 409 -14.53 52.24 -25.89
C TYR A 409 -14.40 53.44 -26.82
N GLN A 410 -14.45 54.67 -26.31
CA GLN A 410 -14.23 55.88 -27.11
C GLN A 410 -12.76 56.02 -27.54
N ALA A 411 -11.81 55.60 -26.69
CA ALA A 411 -10.39 55.68 -26.97
C ALA A 411 -9.98 54.80 -28.18
N THR A 412 -10.61 53.64 -28.37
CA THR A 412 -10.30 52.74 -29.51
C THR A 412 -10.66 53.30 -30.88
N TRP A 413 -11.53 54.32 -30.95
CA TRP A 413 -11.91 54.98 -32.21
C TRP A 413 -11.04 56.20 -32.56
N ILE A 414 -10.21 56.66 -31.61
CA ILE A 414 -9.24 57.73 -31.90
C ILE A 414 -8.12 57.06 -32.68
N ILE A 415 -8.08 57.28 -34.00
CA ILE A 415 -7.01 56.77 -34.84
C ILE A 415 -5.76 57.56 -34.48
N ASP A 416 -4.72 56.85 -34.03
CA ASP A 416 -3.41 57.46 -33.77
C ASP A 416 -2.76 57.68 -35.15
N GLU A 417 -2.75 58.92 -35.64
CA GLU A 417 -2.20 59.29 -36.96
C GLU A 417 -0.72 58.86 -37.12
N ASN A 418 -0.01 58.57 -36.01
CA ASN A 418 1.36 58.06 -36.02
C ASN A 418 1.50 56.53 -36.17
N ALA A 419 0.40 55.77 -36.22
CA ALA A 419 0.46 54.31 -36.37
C ALA A 419 0.58 53.86 -37.83
N GLU A 420 0.33 54.76 -38.79
CA GLU A 420 0.33 54.44 -40.22
C GLU A 420 1.75 54.51 -40.85
N GLU A 421 2.77 54.99 -40.12
CA GLU A 421 4.14 55.16 -40.66
C GLU A 421 5.16 54.06 -40.30
N GLU A 422 4.84 53.06 -39.46
CA GLU A 422 5.81 52.03 -39.01
C GLU A 422 5.46 50.56 -39.41
N GLY A 423 4.65 50.35 -40.44
CA GLY A 423 4.12 49.01 -40.78
C GLY A 423 4.40 48.44 -42.17
N ASP A 424 5.17 49.10 -43.04
CA ASP A 424 5.41 48.68 -44.42
C ASP A 424 6.88 48.29 -44.64
N GLY A 425 7.21 46.99 -44.56
CA GLY A 425 8.55 46.48 -44.90
C GLY A 425 8.90 45.08 -44.38
N GLY A 426 8.75 44.07 -45.24
CA GLY A 426 9.28 42.70 -45.11
C GLY A 426 8.15 41.66 -45.19
N ASP A 427 7.78 41.08 -46.33
CA ASP A 427 8.51 40.28 -47.34
C ASP A 427 9.17 39.00 -46.80
N ASP A 428 9.09 37.94 -47.63
CA ASP A 428 9.32 36.50 -47.44
C ASP A 428 8.11 35.73 -46.87
N GLY A 429 7.45 34.79 -47.56
CA GLY A 429 7.86 33.93 -48.68
C GLY A 429 7.43 32.49 -48.35
N ASP A 430 6.84 31.79 -49.31
CA ASP A 430 6.55 30.34 -49.38
C ASP A 430 5.21 29.78 -48.83
N ASP A 431 4.34 29.50 -49.82
CA ASP A 431 3.87 28.18 -50.27
C ASP A 431 2.67 27.42 -49.64
N ASP A 432 1.87 26.93 -50.59
CA ASP A 432 0.98 25.76 -50.65
C ASP A 432 -0.40 25.85 -49.97
N ASP A 433 -1.49 26.10 -50.72
CA ASP A 433 -2.23 25.20 -51.63
C ASP A 433 -3.12 24.19 -50.88
N ASP A 434 -4.43 24.48 -50.87
CA ASP A 434 -5.50 23.48 -51.08
C ASP A 434 -6.87 24.21 -51.03
N SER A 435 -7.35 24.59 -52.21
CA SER A 435 -8.74 24.97 -52.49
C SER A 435 -9.60 23.73 -52.67
N CYS A 436 -10.75 23.66 -52.01
CA CYS A 436 -11.89 22.86 -52.45
C CYS A 436 -13.18 23.67 -52.32
N ASP A 437 -13.62 24.18 -53.47
CA ASP A 437 -14.99 24.56 -53.80
C ASP A 437 -15.93 23.37 -53.58
N ASP A 438 -17.14 23.67 -53.08
CA ASP A 438 -18.35 22.96 -53.48
C ASP A 438 -19.48 24.00 -53.44
N ASP A 439 -19.81 24.50 -54.63
CA ASP A 439 -21.03 25.20 -54.99
C ASP A 439 -22.25 24.30 -54.74
N ASP A 440 -23.37 24.89 -54.35
CA ASP A 440 -24.61 24.73 -55.12
C ASP A 440 -25.70 25.66 -54.57
N ASP A 441 -26.21 26.44 -55.53
CA ASP A 441 -27.30 27.39 -55.50
C ASP A 441 -28.64 26.78 -55.02
N ASP A 442 -29.51 27.60 -54.42
CA ASP A 442 -30.77 27.99 -55.07
C ASP A 442 -31.58 28.95 -54.17
N ASP A 443 -31.84 30.11 -54.75
CA ASP A 443 -32.84 31.10 -54.39
C ASP A 443 -34.25 30.50 -54.39
N ASP A 444 -35.13 31.01 -53.50
CA ASP A 444 -36.50 31.38 -53.89
C ASP A 444 -37.18 32.17 -52.75
N GLU A 445 -37.30 33.47 -52.99
CA GLU A 445 -38.23 34.40 -52.34
C GLU A 445 -39.68 34.08 -52.77
N MET A 446 -40.65 33.99 -51.85
CA MET A 446 -42.06 34.37 -52.14
C MET A 446 -42.96 34.43 -50.88
N MET A 447 -43.45 35.65 -50.63
CA MET A 447 -44.83 36.06 -50.29
C MET A 447 -45.47 35.77 -48.91
N ASP A 448 -45.94 36.89 -48.36
CA ASP A 448 -46.98 37.12 -47.35
C ASP A 448 -48.24 36.25 -47.51
N ASP A 449 -48.86 35.91 -46.37
CA ASP A 449 -50.27 36.26 -46.15
C ASP A 449 -50.62 36.20 -44.65
N GLU A 450 -51.10 37.34 -44.15
CA GLU A 450 -51.71 37.57 -42.85
C GLU A 450 -53.09 36.89 -42.78
N MET A 451 -53.47 36.30 -41.64
CA MET A 451 -54.82 36.49 -41.09
C MET A 451 -55.00 35.99 -39.65
N ASP A 452 -55.57 36.90 -38.87
CA ASP A 452 -56.11 36.91 -37.53
C ASP A 452 -56.77 35.64 -36.97
N GLY A 453 -56.72 35.55 -35.63
CA GLY A 453 -57.52 34.64 -34.83
C GLY A 453 -57.34 34.83 -33.32
N ASP A 454 -57.58 36.04 -32.82
CA ASP A 454 -57.73 36.33 -31.39
C ASP A 454 -58.83 35.46 -30.76
N ASN A 455 -58.55 34.92 -29.57
CA ASN A 455 -59.59 34.70 -28.56
C ASN A 455 -58.97 34.65 -27.15
N GLU A 456 -58.91 35.80 -26.48
CA GLU A 456 -58.85 35.90 -25.03
C GLU A 456 -60.21 35.53 -24.43
N SER A 457 -60.22 34.69 -23.40
CA SER A 457 -61.27 34.75 -22.37
C SER A 457 -60.68 34.43 -21.00
N GLN A 458 -60.94 35.38 -20.11
CA GLN A 458 -60.66 35.45 -18.69
C GLN A 458 -61.49 34.38 -17.95
N ASP A 459 -61.01 33.88 -16.81
CA ASP A 459 -61.73 34.08 -15.54
C ASP A 459 -60.88 33.74 -14.30
N ALA A 460 -61.22 34.44 -13.22
CA ALA A 460 -60.76 34.49 -11.84
C ALA A 460 -60.42 33.13 -11.18
N GLY A 461 -59.48 33.01 -10.23
CA GLY A 461 -59.29 33.82 -9.02
C GLY A 461 -59.82 33.03 -7.81
N SER A 462 -58.95 32.61 -6.89
CA SER A 462 -59.33 32.28 -5.51
C SER A 462 -58.08 32.12 -4.64
N GLU A 463 -57.74 33.19 -3.93
CA GLU A 463 -56.98 33.19 -2.68
C GLU A 463 -57.90 32.64 -1.57
N CYS A 464 -57.37 31.79 -0.69
CA CYS A 464 -58.03 31.44 0.57
C CYS A 464 -57.01 31.47 1.70
N ALA A 465 -56.90 32.64 2.34
CA ALA A 465 -56.50 32.79 3.73
C ALA A 465 -57.78 32.99 4.57
N SER A 466 -57.92 32.25 5.67
CA SER A 466 -58.90 32.43 6.76
C SER A 466 -58.39 31.52 7.88
N GLU A 467 -57.73 32.04 8.92
CA GLU A 467 -58.31 32.64 10.13
C GLU A 467 -59.23 31.70 10.91
N GLY A 468 -58.79 31.42 12.15
CA GLY A 468 -59.61 31.19 13.34
C GLY A 468 -60.28 29.82 13.49
N ASP A 469 -59.73 28.97 14.35
CA ASP A 469 -60.46 28.67 15.59
C ASP A 469 -59.51 28.12 16.66
N ASP A 470 -59.69 28.67 17.86
CA ASP A 470 -59.11 28.24 19.12
C ASP A 470 -59.67 26.87 19.49
N ASP A 471 -58.82 25.92 19.87
CA ASP A 471 -59.22 24.81 20.74
C ASP A 471 -58.05 24.50 21.68
N ASP A 472 -58.14 25.13 22.84
CA ASP A 472 -57.46 24.80 24.08
C ASP A 472 -57.85 23.37 24.49
N GLU A 473 -56.96 22.40 24.30
CA GLU A 473 -57.00 21.14 25.06
C GLU A 473 -55.83 21.12 26.04
N GLU A 474 -56.17 21.48 27.27
CA GLU A 474 -55.40 21.30 28.49
C GLU A 474 -55.02 19.81 28.66
N GLU A 475 -53.81 19.42 28.28
CA GLU A 475 -53.19 18.19 28.76
C GLU A 475 -52.12 18.52 29.80
N GLU A 476 -52.42 18.06 31.02
CA GLU A 476 -51.83 18.36 32.30
C GLU A 476 -50.29 18.32 32.31
N GLU A 477 -49.68 19.42 32.74
CA GLU A 477 -48.29 19.51 33.16
C GLU A 477 -48.06 18.58 34.37
N GLU A 478 -47.66 17.32 34.13
CA GLU A 478 -47.04 16.52 35.18
C GLU A 478 -45.63 17.06 35.44
N GLU A 479 -45.52 17.95 36.44
CA GLU A 479 -44.29 18.32 37.13
C GLU A 479 -43.64 17.08 37.78
N ILE A 480 -42.98 16.24 36.98
CA ILE A 480 -42.05 15.24 37.50
C ILE A 480 -40.73 15.94 37.80
N SER A 481 -40.58 16.27 39.09
CA SER A 481 -39.34 16.65 39.75
C SER A 481 -38.18 15.74 39.32
N SER A 482 -37.42 16.18 38.30
CA SER A 482 -36.17 15.55 37.86
C SER A 482 -34.96 16.32 38.41
N THR A 483 -35.03 16.73 39.68
CA THR A 483 -33.89 17.29 40.43
C THR A 483 -32.74 16.28 40.65
N GLY A 484 -32.78 15.11 40.00
CA GLY A 484 -31.70 14.13 39.90
C GLY A 484 -31.13 13.88 38.49
N ARG A 485 -31.67 14.50 37.41
CA ARG A 485 -31.17 14.34 36.03
C ARG A 485 -30.22 15.46 35.56
N THR A 486 -30.31 16.64 36.16
CA THR A 486 -29.50 17.81 35.78
C THR A 486 -27.99 17.59 35.90
N GLY A 487 -27.53 16.69 36.77
CA GLY A 487 -26.10 16.35 36.91
C GLY A 487 -25.58 15.34 35.88
N ALA A 488 -26.45 14.62 35.18
CA ALA A 488 -26.07 13.71 34.09
C ALA A 488 -25.99 14.45 32.76
N ASP A 489 -26.94 15.37 32.52
CA ASP A 489 -26.97 16.19 31.30
C ASP A 489 -25.82 17.21 31.27
N GLN A 490 -25.51 17.87 32.40
CA GLN A 490 -24.33 18.76 32.47
C GLN A 490 -23.00 18.04 32.21
N LYS A 491 -22.87 16.77 32.64
CA LYS A 491 -21.68 15.95 32.34
C LYS A 491 -21.63 15.47 30.89
N TYR A 492 -22.77 15.35 30.23
CA TYR A 492 -22.86 15.01 28.83
C TYR A 492 -22.39 16.19 27.97
N ASP A 493 -22.89 17.39 28.27
CA ASP A 493 -22.52 18.63 27.59
C ASP A 493 -21.04 18.99 27.79
N GLU A 494 -20.48 18.76 28.99
CA GLU A 494 -19.03 18.93 29.25
C GLU A 494 -18.13 17.97 28.45
N GLY A 495 -18.67 16.83 27.99
CA GLY A 495 -17.95 15.83 27.21
C GLY A 495 -18.07 15.98 25.69
N MET A 496 -19.05 16.77 25.22
CA MET A 496 -19.25 17.06 23.80
C MET A 496 -18.40 18.24 23.34
N ASN A 497 -17.35 17.96 22.59
CA ASN A 497 -16.61 19.01 21.91
C ASN A 497 -17.36 19.40 20.63
N GLU A 498 -18.29 20.36 20.72
CA GLU A 498 -19.13 20.84 19.60
C GLU A 498 -18.33 21.15 18.33
N SER A 499 -17.09 21.64 18.49
CA SER A 499 -16.20 21.95 17.35
C SER A 499 -15.81 20.70 16.57
N GLU A 500 -15.51 19.59 17.26
CA GLU A 500 -15.11 18.33 16.63
C GLU A 500 -16.30 17.65 15.95
N GLU A 501 -17.46 17.66 16.60
CA GLU A 501 -18.69 17.14 16.00
C GLU A 501 -19.12 17.97 14.79
N GLY A 502 -19.02 19.31 14.88
CA GLY A 502 -19.27 20.22 13.77
C GLY A 502 -18.34 19.97 12.58
N GLU A 503 -17.04 19.73 12.83
CA GLU A 503 -16.10 19.32 11.79
C GLU A 503 -16.42 17.93 11.23
N GLY A 504 -16.77 16.97 12.09
CA GLY A 504 -17.18 15.63 11.69
C GLY A 504 -18.39 15.66 10.76
N LEU A 505 -19.44 16.38 11.14
CA LEU A 505 -20.65 16.55 10.35
C LEU A 505 -20.36 17.25 9.02
N ARG A 506 -19.50 18.28 9.00
CA ARG A 506 -19.00 18.91 7.76
C ARG A 506 -18.29 17.90 6.87
N ARG A 507 -17.45 17.02 7.41
CA ARG A 507 -16.76 15.97 6.64
C ARG A 507 -17.75 14.98 6.03
N TYR A 508 -18.77 14.56 6.77
CA TYR A 508 -19.85 13.71 6.25
C TYR A 508 -20.64 14.40 5.12
N ARG A 509 -21.00 15.68 5.29
CA ARG A 509 -21.66 16.48 4.24
C ARG A 509 -20.78 16.63 3.01
N GLU A 510 -19.50 16.95 3.16
CA GLU A 510 -18.54 17.06 2.07
C GLU A 510 -18.35 15.72 1.32
N ALA A 511 -18.29 14.61 2.05
CA ALA A 511 -18.14 13.28 1.47
C ALA A 511 -19.38 12.89 0.65
N ARG A 512 -20.58 13.06 1.21
CA ARG A 512 -21.87 12.79 0.54
C ARG A 512 -22.04 13.70 -0.68
N ALA A 513 -21.70 14.99 -0.56
CA ALA A 513 -21.72 15.94 -1.68
C ALA A 513 -20.74 15.53 -2.80
N ASN A 514 -19.53 15.07 -2.45
CA ASN A 514 -18.55 14.61 -3.45
C ASN A 514 -18.92 13.26 -4.08
N GLU A 515 -19.68 12.41 -3.38
CA GLU A 515 -20.24 11.17 -3.95
C GLU A 515 -21.31 11.48 -4.99
N MET A 516 -22.24 12.40 -4.67
CA MET A 516 -23.28 12.85 -5.60
C MET A 516 -22.70 13.67 -6.78
N PHE A 517 -21.75 14.56 -6.49
CA PHE A 517 -21.17 15.52 -7.44
C PHE A 517 -19.63 15.44 -7.44
N PRO A 518 -19.04 14.46 -8.17
CA PRO A 518 -17.62 14.17 -8.07
C PRO A 518 -16.73 15.27 -8.66
N ASP A 519 -15.94 15.90 -7.79
CA ASP A 519 -15.01 17.01 -8.08
C ASP A 519 -15.64 18.31 -8.62
N GLU A 520 -16.96 18.48 -8.50
CA GLU A 520 -17.61 19.74 -8.84
C GLU A 520 -17.17 20.83 -7.85
N VAL A 521 -16.76 21.99 -8.37
CA VAL A 521 -16.33 23.14 -7.57
C VAL A 521 -16.93 24.39 -8.18
N ASP A 522 -17.53 25.22 -7.34
CA ASP A 522 -18.07 26.50 -7.77
C ASP A 522 -16.95 27.51 -8.11
N THR A 523 -17.18 28.30 -9.15
CA THR A 523 -16.30 29.40 -9.54
C THR A 523 -16.56 30.59 -8.63
N PRO A 524 -15.54 31.16 -7.96
CA PRO A 524 -15.74 32.33 -7.12
C PRO A 524 -16.05 33.55 -7.98
N LEU A 525 -16.87 34.45 -7.45
CA LEU A 525 -17.15 35.75 -8.06
C LEU A 525 -15.97 36.73 -7.89
N ASP A 526 -15.28 36.67 -6.75
CA ASP A 526 -14.29 37.68 -6.36
C ASP A 526 -12.95 37.56 -7.09
N VAL A 527 -12.57 36.33 -7.48
CA VAL A 527 -11.26 36.03 -8.06
C VAL A 527 -11.43 35.53 -9.49
N PRO A 528 -10.80 36.16 -10.49
CA PRO A 528 -10.82 35.69 -11.87
C PRO A 528 -10.43 34.22 -11.98
N SER A 529 -11.19 33.44 -12.73
CA SER A 529 -11.01 31.99 -12.83
C SER A 529 -9.64 31.62 -13.42
N ARG A 530 -9.10 32.44 -14.34
CA ARG A 530 -7.73 32.27 -14.85
C ARG A 530 -6.69 32.28 -13.73
N THR A 531 -6.84 33.16 -12.75
CA THR A 531 -5.89 33.30 -11.62
C THR A 531 -6.06 32.16 -10.62
N ARG A 532 -7.30 31.83 -10.26
CA ARG A 532 -7.60 30.72 -9.34
C ARG A 532 -7.13 29.37 -9.89
N PHE A 533 -7.30 29.15 -11.20
CA PHE A 533 -6.97 27.89 -11.86
C PHE A 533 -5.71 27.97 -12.75
N GLN A 534 -4.80 28.92 -12.50
CA GLN A 534 -3.59 29.16 -13.32
C GLN A 534 -2.75 27.90 -13.56
N ARG A 535 -2.66 27.00 -12.58
CA ARG A 535 -1.86 25.76 -12.65
C ARG A 535 -2.62 24.58 -13.28
N TYR A 536 -3.85 24.79 -13.73
CA TYR A 536 -4.68 23.75 -14.33
C TYR A 536 -4.62 23.82 -15.86
N ARG A 537 -4.76 22.67 -16.50
CA ARG A 537 -4.91 22.54 -17.96
C ARG A 537 -6.09 21.66 -18.33
N GLY A 538 -6.68 21.93 -19.49
CA GLY A 538 -7.66 21.04 -20.11
C GLY A 538 -6.97 19.86 -20.78
N LEU A 539 -7.51 18.65 -20.61
CA LEU A 539 -7.10 17.47 -21.37
C LEU A 539 -8.27 17.00 -22.22
N LYS A 540 -8.04 16.80 -23.52
CA LYS A 540 -9.04 16.21 -24.44
C LYS A 540 -9.49 14.84 -23.97
N SER A 541 -8.55 13.99 -23.56
CA SER A 541 -8.84 12.69 -22.98
C SER A 541 -7.87 12.38 -21.86
N PHE A 542 -8.42 12.05 -20.69
CA PHE A 542 -7.61 11.67 -19.53
C PHE A 542 -6.75 10.44 -19.80
N ARG A 543 -7.13 9.56 -20.74
CA ARG A 543 -6.38 8.34 -21.06
C ARG A 543 -5.30 8.57 -22.11
N SER A 544 -5.61 9.26 -23.21
CA SER A 544 -4.69 9.36 -24.36
C SER A 544 -3.81 10.60 -24.37
N SER A 545 -4.23 11.73 -23.78
CA SER A 545 -3.44 12.97 -23.81
C SER A 545 -2.17 12.84 -22.95
N PRO A 546 -0.95 13.04 -23.46
CA PRO A 546 0.27 12.83 -22.69
C PRO A 546 0.37 13.82 -21.52
N TRP A 547 1.05 13.41 -20.44
CA TRP A 547 1.47 14.29 -19.35
C TRP A 547 2.89 13.94 -18.95
N ASP A 548 3.80 14.91 -19.01
CA ASP A 548 5.20 14.67 -18.68
C ASP A 548 5.41 14.50 -17.16
N PRO A 549 5.95 13.35 -16.69
CA PRO A 549 6.26 13.11 -15.29
C PRO A 549 7.41 13.98 -14.72
N LEU A 550 8.18 14.68 -15.53
CA LEU A 550 9.27 15.55 -15.07
C LEU A 550 8.94 17.05 -15.10
N GLU A 551 7.72 17.40 -15.52
CA GLU A 551 7.26 18.78 -15.56
C GLU A 551 6.86 19.30 -14.16
N ASN A 552 7.19 20.55 -13.84
CA ASN A 552 6.77 21.30 -12.63
C ASN A 552 7.01 20.58 -11.29
N LEU A 553 8.18 19.97 -11.12
CA LEU A 553 8.54 19.24 -9.91
C LEU A 553 8.70 20.18 -8.71
N PRO A 554 8.22 19.80 -7.50
CA PRO A 554 8.44 20.59 -6.30
C PRO A 554 9.90 20.45 -5.82
N SER A 555 10.39 21.41 -5.05
CA SER A 555 11.75 21.36 -4.47
C SER A 555 12.03 20.06 -3.71
N ASN A 556 11.05 19.51 -2.99
CA ASN A 556 11.17 18.24 -2.27
C ASN A 556 11.54 17.03 -3.16
N TYR A 557 11.26 17.07 -4.47
CA TYR A 557 11.63 16.00 -5.39
C TYR A 557 13.14 15.93 -5.65
N SER A 558 13.91 16.99 -5.36
CA SER A 558 15.37 16.98 -5.45
C SER A 558 16.02 16.16 -4.32
N ARG A 559 15.34 16.04 -3.16
CA ARG A 559 15.84 15.34 -1.96
C ARG A 559 15.65 13.82 -2.00
N ILE A 560 14.85 13.32 -2.94
CA ILE A 560 14.50 11.90 -3.02
C ILE A 560 15.38 11.14 -4.00
N PHE A 561 15.51 9.84 -3.77
CA PHE A 561 16.19 8.94 -4.68
C PHE A 561 15.20 8.29 -5.66
N GLN A 562 15.63 8.17 -6.91
CA GLN A 562 14.88 7.53 -7.99
C GLN A 562 15.67 6.35 -8.56
N PHE A 563 15.00 5.22 -8.74
CA PHE A 563 15.56 4.10 -9.49
C PHE A 563 15.30 4.27 -10.99
N GLN A 564 16.30 3.96 -11.82
CA GLN A 564 16.11 3.89 -13.27
C GLN A 564 15.02 2.85 -13.63
N ASN A 565 15.12 1.65 -13.03
CA ASN A 565 14.13 0.59 -13.12
C ASN A 565 14.01 -0.14 -11.76
N PHE A 566 12.90 0.13 -11.05
CA PHE A 566 12.66 -0.40 -9.71
C PHE A 566 12.60 -1.93 -9.65
N GLU A 567 11.90 -2.58 -10.59
CA GLU A 567 11.71 -4.03 -10.56
C GLU A 567 13.00 -4.82 -10.82
N ARG A 568 13.84 -4.32 -11.73
CA ARG A 568 15.14 -4.93 -12.03
C ARG A 568 16.06 -4.84 -10.82
N MET A 569 16.15 -3.66 -10.20
CA MET A 569 16.94 -3.42 -8.99
C MET A 569 16.46 -4.30 -7.84
N ARG A 570 15.15 -4.35 -7.58
CA ARG A 570 14.53 -5.23 -6.59
C ARG A 570 14.91 -6.70 -6.80
N ARG A 571 14.80 -7.22 -8.03
CA ARG A 571 15.13 -8.62 -8.33
C ARG A 571 16.61 -8.92 -8.09
N ARG A 572 17.49 -8.00 -8.45
CA ARG A 572 18.93 -8.11 -8.21
C ARG A 572 19.24 -8.15 -6.71
N ILE A 573 18.82 -7.13 -5.96
CA ILE A 573 19.08 -7.01 -4.52
C ILE A 573 18.55 -8.23 -3.75
N LEU A 574 17.36 -8.73 -4.10
CA LEU A 574 16.81 -9.92 -3.46
C LEU A 574 17.52 -11.23 -3.84
N ALA A 575 18.10 -11.30 -5.03
CA ALA A 575 18.92 -12.45 -5.44
C ALA A 575 20.28 -12.41 -4.74
N ASP A 576 20.89 -11.22 -4.63
CA ASP A 576 22.15 -11.00 -3.92
C ASP A 576 21.99 -11.38 -2.44
N ALA A 577 20.97 -10.85 -1.76
CA ALA A 577 20.66 -11.18 -0.37
C ALA A 577 20.30 -12.66 -0.13
N ALA A 578 19.92 -13.41 -1.16
CA ALA A 578 19.65 -14.85 -1.06
C ALA A 578 20.89 -15.71 -1.31
N ASN A 579 21.88 -15.19 -2.05
CA ASN A 579 23.14 -15.84 -2.37
C ASN A 579 24.27 -15.47 -1.40
N GLU A 580 24.04 -14.51 -0.51
CA GLU A 580 24.98 -14.13 0.54
C GLU A 580 25.18 -15.27 1.54
N GLU A 581 26.35 -15.89 1.45
CA GLU A 581 26.85 -16.89 2.40
C GLU A 581 27.83 -16.27 3.41
N ASP A 582 28.25 -15.02 3.19
CA ASP A 582 29.18 -14.31 4.06
C ASP A 582 28.41 -13.54 5.15
N GLY A 583 28.46 -14.03 6.39
CA GLY A 583 27.82 -13.37 7.52
C GLY A 583 27.58 -14.29 8.71
N ALA A 584 26.92 -13.75 9.73
CA ALA A 584 26.48 -14.53 10.87
C ALA A 584 25.26 -15.39 10.46
N MET A 585 25.42 -16.71 10.52
CA MET A 585 24.43 -17.66 10.01
C MET A 585 23.15 -17.71 10.84
N VAL A 586 22.05 -18.09 10.20
CA VAL A 586 20.75 -18.28 10.84
C VAL A 586 20.85 -19.36 11.93
N GLY A 587 20.34 -19.07 13.12
CA GLY A 587 20.35 -19.98 14.28
C GLY A 587 21.47 -19.75 15.28
N TRP A 588 22.47 -18.94 14.94
CA TRP A 588 23.51 -18.52 15.87
C TRP A 588 22.96 -17.53 16.90
N TYR A 589 23.43 -17.67 18.13
CA TYR A 589 23.21 -16.71 19.18
C TYR A 589 24.32 -15.65 19.10
N VAL A 590 23.94 -14.41 18.84
CA VAL A 590 24.88 -13.31 18.60
C VAL A 590 24.60 -12.13 19.51
N THR A 591 25.64 -11.34 19.78
CA THR A 591 25.53 -10.01 20.40
C THR A 591 25.88 -8.96 19.35
N LEU A 592 24.93 -8.08 19.05
CA LEU A 592 25.06 -6.98 18.09
C LEU A 592 25.43 -5.70 18.84
N HIS A 593 26.49 -5.02 18.41
CA HIS A 593 26.86 -3.70 18.92
C HIS A 593 26.35 -2.63 17.96
N ILE A 594 25.32 -1.90 18.36
CA ILE A 594 24.64 -0.87 17.57
C ILE A 594 25.09 0.49 18.08
N VAL A 595 25.59 1.34 17.17
CA VAL A 595 26.20 2.62 17.51
C VAL A 595 25.15 3.74 17.48
N ASP A 596 25.36 4.77 18.31
CA ASP A 596 24.59 6.02 18.35
C ASP A 596 23.09 5.86 18.64
N VAL A 597 22.76 4.96 19.58
CA VAL A 597 21.38 4.69 20.00
C VAL A 597 21.00 5.56 21.22
N PRO A 598 19.79 6.16 21.23
CA PRO A 598 19.33 6.92 22.39
C PRO A 598 18.97 6.00 23.59
N PRO A 599 19.12 6.48 24.84
CA PRO A 599 18.87 5.69 26.05
C PRO A 599 17.40 5.29 26.21
N SER A 600 16.47 6.04 25.59
CA SER A 600 15.04 5.74 25.58
C SER A 600 14.70 4.35 25.00
N VAL A 601 15.56 3.80 24.14
CA VAL A 601 15.42 2.42 23.61
C VAL A 601 15.67 1.39 24.71
N MET A 602 16.60 1.64 25.61
CA MET A 602 16.89 0.75 26.73
C MET A 602 15.78 0.85 27.79
N GLU A 603 15.28 2.06 28.06
CA GLU A 603 14.16 2.29 28.98
C GLU A 603 12.88 1.60 28.50
N SER A 604 12.59 1.66 27.19
CA SER A 604 11.42 0.97 26.61
C SER A 604 11.53 -0.55 26.75
N PHE A 605 12.73 -1.10 26.55
CA PHE A 605 13.02 -2.52 26.73
C PHE A 605 12.90 -2.96 28.20
N GLN A 606 13.42 -2.16 29.14
CA GLN A 606 13.28 -2.41 30.59
C GLN A 606 11.83 -2.34 31.06
N THR A 607 11.01 -1.50 30.44
CA THR A 607 9.56 -1.42 30.68
C THR A 607 8.82 -2.70 30.20
N GLY A 608 9.49 -3.54 29.41
CA GLY A 608 8.98 -4.82 28.93
C GLY A 608 8.49 -4.81 27.48
N LYS A 609 8.76 -3.74 26.72
CA LYS A 609 8.44 -3.71 25.28
C LYS A 609 9.43 -4.57 24.49
N PRO A 610 8.95 -5.35 23.50
CA PRO A 610 9.80 -6.21 22.70
C PRO A 610 10.71 -5.37 21.79
N LEU A 611 12.01 -5.58 21.89
CA LEU A 611 12.97 -4.98 20.97
C LEU A 611 13.20 -5.89 19.76
N VAL A 612 12.72 -5.44 18.60
CA VAL A 612 12.78 -6.15 17.32
C VAL A 612 13.76 -5.45 16.39
N LEU A 613 14.71 -6.22 15.88
CA LEU A 613 15.76 -5.72 14.99
C LEU A 613 15.65 -6.41 13.62
N VAL A 614 15.80 -5.62 12.56
CA VAL A 614 15.75 -6.10 11.18
C VAL A 614 16.89 -5.50 10.40
N SER A 615 17.64 -6.33 9.68
CA SER A 615 18.63 -5.86 8.72
C SER A 615 17.94 -5.29 7.49
N LEU A 616 18.31 -4.07 7.13
CA LEU A 616 17.84 -3.39 5.95
C LEU A 616 18.58 -3.89 4.72
N LEU A 617 17.86 -3.95 3.59
CA LEU A 617 18.48 -4.22 2.30
C LEU A 617 19.16 -2.95 1.75
N PRO A 618 20.10 -3.09 0.80
CA PRO A 618 20.73 -1.95 0.15
C PRO A 618 19.70 -0.94 -0.37
N HIS A 619 19.89 0.33 -0.02
CA HIS A 619 19.04 1.48 -0.38
C HIS A 619 17.68 1.59 0.34
N GLU A 620 17.38 0.77 1.35
CA GLU A 620 16.12 0.89 2.11
C GLU A 620 16.07 2.07 3.10
N GLN A 621 17.21 2.69 3.41
CA GLN A 621 17.28 3.92 4.21
C GLN A 621 16.92 5.17 3.41
N LYS A 622 17.05 5.11 2.08
CA LYS A 622 16.90 6.25 1.18
C LYS A 622 15.43 6.64 1.02
N MET A 623 15.14 7.94 1.01
CA MET A 623 13.80 8.48 0.82
C MET A 623 13.36 8.41 -0.64
N SER A 624 12.10 8.03 -0.87
CA SER A 624 11.45 8.10 -2.18
C SER A 624 9.94 8.31 -2.04
N VAL A 625 9.23 8.31 -3.17
CA VAL A 625 7.76 8.31 -3.16
C VAL A 625 7.28 6.86 -3.15
N MET A 626 6.63 6.48 -2.05
CA MET A 626 6.09 5.15 -1.85
C MET A 626 4.62 5.11 -2.27
N ASN A 627 4.25 4.10 -3.07
CA ASN A 627 2.89 3.88 -3.56
C ASN A 627 2.33 2.60 -2.93
N VAL A 628 1.31 2.74 -2.08
CA VAL A 628 0.68 1.63 -1.36
C VAL A 628 -0.73 1.42 -1.88
N LEU A 629 -1.09 0.17 -2.18
CA LEU A 629 -2.45 -0.22 -2.54
C LEU A 629 -3.22 -0.60 -1.27
N VAL A 630 -4.28 0.14 -0.95
CA VAL A 630 -5.09 -0.05 0.26
C VAL A 630 -6.58 -0.21 -0.07
N ARG A 631 -7.30 -0.87 0.84
CA ARG A 631 -8.76 -0.92 0.90
C ARG A 631 -9.20 -0.49 2.29
N GLN A 632 -10.30 0.26 2.36
CA GLN A 632 -10.91 0.62 3.64
C GLN A 632 -11.29 -0.66 4.40
N HIS A 633 -11.05 -0.67 5.70
CA HIS A 633 -11.44 -1.76 6.58
C HIS A 633 -12.93 -1.61 6.92
N PRO A 634 -13.74 -2.69 6.86
CA PRO A 634 -15.18 -2.60 7.06
C PRO A 634 -15.61 -2.14 8.46
N SER A 635 -14.72 -2.16 9.46
CA SER A 635 -15.02 -1.65 10.80
C SER A 635 -15.09 -0.14 10.89
N ASN A 636 -14.50 0.59 9.94
CA ASN A 636 -14.47 2.04 9.96
C ASN A 636 -15.26 2.61 8.78
N THR A 637 -16.39 3.24 9.08
CA THR A 637 -17.30 3.89 8.12
C THR A 637 -17.05 5.40 8.00
N GLU A 638 -16.08 5.95 8.74
CA GLU A 638 -15.77 7.38 8.67
C GLU A 638 -15.23 7.80 7.31
N PRO A 639 -15.65 8.97 6.79
CA PRO A 639 -15.07 9.55 5.59
C PRO A 639 -13.68 10.13 5.91
N ILE A 640 -12.66 9.61 5.22
CA ILE A 640 -11.26 10.01 5.44
C ILE A 640 -10.79 10.84 4.27
N LYS A 641 -10.30 12.05 4.55
CA LYS A 641 -9.93 13.03 3.53
C LYS A 641 -8.51 12.76 3.04
N SER A 642 -8.27 12.99 1.76
CA SER A 642 -6.90 12.96 1.24
C SER A 642 -6.08 14.07 1.88
N LYS A 643 -4.81 13.79 2.18
CA LYS A 643 -3.85 14.64 2.90
C LYS A 643 -4.08 14.77 4.40
N GLU A 644 -5.07 14.05 4.95
CA GLU A 644 -5.15 13.84 6.40
C GLU A 644 -3.92 13.06 6.87
N GLU A 645 -3.46 13.34 8.09
CA GLU A 645 -2.33 12.65 8.68
C GLU A 645 -2.76 11.27 9.18
N LEU A 646 -2.05 10.23 8.75
CA LEU A 646 -2.34 8.84 9.11
C LEU A 646 -1.07 8.17 9.62
N VAL A 647 -1.25 7.19 10.51
CA VAL A 647 -0.16 6.34 11.01
C VAL A 647 -0.05 5.13 10.10
N PHE A 648 1.09 4.98 9.44
CA PHE A 648 1.38 3.87 8.55
C PHE A 648 2.30 2.86 9.24
N GLN A 649 1.92 1.59 9.16
CA GLN A 649 2.85 0.49 9.41
C GLN A 649 3.14 -0.22 8.09
N CYS A 650 4.31 0.06 7.49
CA CYS A 650 4.75 -0.58 6.26
C CYS A 650 5.82 -1.63 6.57
N GLY A 651 5.44 -2.91 6.56
CA GLY A 651 6.33 -3.99 6.94
C GLY A 651 6.77 -3.88 8.41
N PHE A 652 8.05 -3.57 8.63
CA PHE A 652 8.62 -3.36 9.97
C PHE A 652 8.65 -1.88 10.39
N ARG A 653 8.55 -0.95 9.43
CA ARG A 653 8.60 0.49 9.72
C ARG A 653 7.24 1.00 10.16
N ARG A 654 7.24 1.92 11.12
CA ARG A 654 6.09 2.74 11.54
C ARG A 654 6.44 4.20 11.39
N PHE A 655 5.52 5.01 10.91
CA PHE A 655 5.70 6.45 10.75
C PHE A 655 4.35 7.13 10.53
N ARG A 656 4.29 8.44 10.75
CA ARG A 656 3.17 9.29 10.38
C ARG A 656 3.43 9.94 9.03
N ALA A 657 2.40 10.07 8.20
CA ALA A 657 2.48 10.79 6.93
C ALA A 657 1.10 11.22 6.44
N SER A 658 1.06 12.30 5.65
CA SER A 658 -0.13 12.73 4.91
C SER A 658 -0.10 12.18 3.49
N ALA A 659 -1.00 11.23 3.21
CA ALA A 659 -1.05 10.54 1.93
C ALA A 659 -2.01 11.18 0.92
N ILE A 660 -1.64 11.14 -0.35
CA ILE A 660 -2.54 11.47 -1.46
C ILE A 660 -3.23 10.21 -1.94
N PHE A 661 -4.55 10.28 -2.12
CA PHE A 661 -5.33 9.15 -2.60
C PHE A 661 -5.49 9.25 -4.11
N SER A 662 -5.31 8.13 -4.80
CA SER A 662 -5.44 8.05 -6.25
C SER A 662 -6.11 6.75 -6.68
N GLN A 663 -6.75 6.77 -7.83
CA GLN A 663 -7.35 5.57 -8.41
C GLN A 663 -6.29 4.54 -8.81
N HIS A 664 -6.60 3.26 -8.59
CA HIS A 664 -5.80 2.15 -9.10
C HIS A 664 -6.18 1.86 -10.57
N THR A 665 -5.47 2.51 -11.50
CA THR A 665 -5.62 2.31 -12.95
C THR A 665 -4.31 1.84 -13.57
N THR A 666 -4.37 1.28 -14.78
CA THR A 666 -3.20 0.81 -15.56
C THR A 666 -2.56 1.90 -16.42
N GLY A 667 -3.19 3.07 -16.51
CA GLY A 667 -2.65 4.22 -17.25
C GLY A 667 -1.43 4.85 -16.56
N ASP A 668 -0.83 5.80 -17.25
CA ASP A 668 0.25 6.68 -16.78
C ASP A 668 -0.24 7.76 -15.80
N LYS A 669 -1.45 8.28 -16.05
CA LYS A 669 -2.12 9.25 -15.19
C LYS A 669 -3.14 8.58 -14.28
N HIS A 670 -3.18 9.03 -13.04
CA HIS A 670 -4.12 8.55 -12.03
C HIS A 670 -4.91 9.71 -11.46
N LYS A 671 -6.24 9.58 -11.43
CA LYS A 671 -7.11 10.60 -10.86
C LYS A 671 -6.95 10.61 -9.35
N LEU A 672 -6.77 11.79 -8.76
CA LEU A 672 -6.82 12.00 -7.32
C LEU A 672 -8.25 11.77 -6.80
N GLU A 673 -8.36 11.03 -5.70
CA GLU A 673 -9.62 10.92 -4.96
C GLU A 673 -9.56 11.81 -3.72
N ARG A 674 -10.64 12.54 -3.45
CA ARG A 674 -10.71 13.46 -2.30
C ARG A 674 -10.93 12.73 -0.99
N PHE A 675 -11.64 11.61 -1.05
CA PHE A 675 -11.95 10.74 0.08
C PHE A 675 -11.51 9.31 -0.23
N LEU A 676 -11.24 8.53 0.82
CA LEU A 676 -11.03 7.10 0.68
C LEU A 676 -12.35 6.44 0.26
N ARG A 677 -12.32 5.62 -0.80
CA ARG A 677 -13.51 4.92 -1.28
C ARG A 677 -13.70 3.58 -0.53
N PRO A 678 -14.91 3.26 -0.05
CA PRO A 678 -15.17 2.02 0.68
C PRO A 678 -15.23 0.78 -0.22
N ASP A 679 -15.68 0.94 -1.46
CA ASP A 679 -15.97 -0.13 -2.42
C ASP A 679 -14.76 -0.53 -3.29
N ALA A 680 -13.84 0.41 -3.52
CA ALA A 680 -12.75 0.26 -4.48
C ALA A 680 -11.36 0.39 -3.84
N PRO A 681 -10.36 -0.41 -4.28
CA PRO A 681 -8.99 -0.22 -3.85
C PRO A 681 -8.47 1.15 -4.32
N THR A 682 -7.78 1.81 -3.41
CA THR A 682 -7.23 3.16 -3.60
C THR A 682 -5.72 3.11 -3.37
N ILE A 683 -4.97 3.89 -4.13
CA ILE A 683 -3.52 4.01 -3.94
C ILE A 683 -3.22 5.24 -3.11
N MET A 684 -2.50 5.03 -2.01
CA MET A 684 -1.94 6.07 -1.16
C MET A 684 -0.50 6.34 -1.59
N SER A 685 -0.18 7.60 -1.88
CA SER A 685 1.16 8.03 -2.29
C SER A 685 1.69 9.11 -1.34
N PHE A 686 2.89 8.90 -0.81
CA PHE A 686 3.56 9.79 0.16
C PHE A 686 5.08 9.57 0.15
N TYR A 687 5.84 10.49 0.77
CA TYR A 687 7.28 10.32 0.94
C TYR A 687 7.57 9.40 2.12
N ALA A 688 8.40 8.38 1.91
CA ALA A 688 8.85 7.46 2.94
C ALA A 688 10.15 6.74 2.51
N PRO A 689 10.90 6.14 3.46
CA PRO A 689 12.05 5.32 3.12
C PRO A 689 11.66 4.14 2.23
N ILE A 690 12.48 3.88 1.22
CA ILE A 690 12.26 2.80 0.25
C ILE A 690 12.14 1.47 0.99
N THR A 691 11.10 0.71 0.67
CA THR A 691 10.94 -0.65 1.16
C THR A 691 10.69 -1.57 -0.04
N PHE A 692 11.38 -2.70 -0.13
CA PHE A 692 11.15 -3.61 -1.27
C PHE A 692 9.89 -4.48 -1.05
N PRO A 693 8.93 -4.49 -2.01
CA PRO A 693 7.76 -5.36 -1.96
C PRO A 693 8.13 -6.86 -1.89
N THR A 694 7.32 -7.73 -1.28
CA THR A 694 5.95 -7.56 -0.80
C THR A 694 5.92 -7.23 0.69
N ALA A 695 5.46 -6.04 1.07
CA ALA A 695 5.26 -5.64 2.47
C ALA A 695 3.76 -5.44 2.72
N GLY A 696 3.23 -6.02 3.82
CA GLY A 696 1.88 -5.69 4.29
C GLY A 696 1.85 -4.27 4.83
N VAL A 697 0.76 -3.55 4.59
CA VAL A 697 0.58 -2.17 5.09
C VAL A 697 -0.70 -2.08 5.90
N LEU A 698 -0.58 -1.54 7.11
CA LEU A 698 -1.70 -1.12 7.95
C LEU A 698 -1.74 0.40 7.99
N VAL A 699 -2.94 0.95 7.97
CA VAL A 699 -3.17 2.39 8.07
C VAL A 699 -4.10 2.62 9.25
N PHE A 700 -3.65 3.42 10.20
CA PHE A 700 -4.41 3.80 11.38
C PHE A 700 -4.69 5.30 11.39
N LYS A 701 -5.84 5.67 11.95
CA LYS A 701 -6.16 7.04 12.34
C LYS A 701 -6.08 7.15 13.85
N GLN A 702 -5.36 8.16 14.34
CA GLN A 702 -5.25 8.41 15.77
C GLN A 702 -6.46 9.23 16.22
N ARG A 703 -7.16 8.77 17.26
CA ARG A 703 -8.17 9.57 17.99
C ARG A 703 -7.47 10.58 18.89
N ASP A 704 -8.19 11.62 19.33
CA ASP A 704 -7.65 12.64 20.25
C ASP A 704 -7.19 12.03 21.58
N ASN A 705 -7.86 10.97 22.04
CA ASN A 705 -7.47 10.20 23.22
C ASN A 705 -6.19 9.35 23.02
N GLY A 706 -5.61 9.28 21.83
CA GLY A 706 -4.41 8.48 21.52
C GLY A 706 -4.67 7.02 21.13
N MET A 707 -5.93 6.56 21.11
CA MET A 707 -6.30 5.26 20.53
C MET A 707 -6.12 5.27 19.01
N GLN A 708 -5.76 4.13 18.41
CA GLN A 708 -5.52 4.02 16.97
C GLN A 708 -6.61 3.15 16.32
N ASP A 709 -7.41 3.72 15.42
CA ASP A 709 -8.43 3.00 14.66
C ASP A 709 -7.86 2.44 13.36
N LEU A 710 -8.12 1.16 13.09
CA LEU A 710 -7.72 0.53 11.83
C LEU A 710 -8.63 1.04 10.70
N VAL A 711 -8.07 1.90 9.85
CA VAL A 711 -8.78 2.56 8.75
C VAL A 711 -8.75 1.72 7.48
N ALA A 712 -7.55 1.25 7.12
CA ALA A 712 -7.33 0.60 5.84
C ALA A 712 -6.24 -0.45 5.95
N THR A 713 -6.36 -1.46 5.11
CA THR A 713 -5.43 -2.58 5.02
C THR A 713 -4.99 -2.75 3.58
N GLY A 714 -3.73 -3.14 3.36
CA GLY A 714 -3.18 -3.14 2.03
C GLY A 714 -1.81 -3.77 1.89
N SER A 715 -1.19 -3.51 0.76
CA SER A 715 0.16 -3.97 0.46
C SER A 715 0.93 -2.93 -0.33
N LEU A 716 2.25 -2.95 -0.16
CA LEU A 716 3.15 -2.08 -0.90
C LEU A 716 3.20 -2.48 -2.39
N LEU A 717 2.89 -1.54 -3.28
CA LEU A 717 2.89 -1.75 -4.73
C LEU A 717 4.28 -1.50 -5.31
N SER A 718 4.77 -0.25 -5.23
CA SER A 718 6.03 0.19 -5.82
C SER A 718 6.56 1.44 -5.10
N CYS A 719 7.86 1.72 -5.25
CA CYS A 719 8.48 2.99 -4.84
C CYS A 719 8.96 3.71 -6.10
N ASP A 720 8.09 4.52 -6.70
CA ASP A 720 8.35 5.21 -7.95
C ASP A 720 7.77 6.65 -7.94
N PRO A 721 8.63 7.68 -8.05
CA PRO A 721 8.19 9.08 -8.07
C PRO A 721 7.60 9.51 -9.42
N ARG A 722 7.67 8.65 -10.45
CA ARG A 722 7.15 8.91 -11.81
C ARG A 722 5.63 8.79 -11.92
N ARG A 723 4.97 8.16 -10.94
CA ARG A 723 3.51 8.01 -10.93
C ARG A 723 2.83 9.38 -10.91
N VAL A 724 2.10 9.72 -11.97
CA VAL A 724 1.46 11.04 -12.10
C VAL A 724 0.06 11.00 -11.49
N VAL A 725 -0.13 11.74 -10.39
CA VAL A 725 -1.44 11.94 -9.75
C VAL A 725 -2.01 13.30 -10.15
N LEU A 726 -3.17 13.29 -10.80
CA LEU A 726 -3.85 14.49 -11.31
C LEU A 726 -5.13 14.76 -10.50
N LYS A 727 -5.21 15.95 -9.90
CA LYS A 727 -6.45 16.49 -9.34
C LYS A 727 -7.32 17.03 -10.47
N ARG A 728 -8.52 16.47 -10.59
CA ARG A 728 -9.58 16.98 -11.46
C ARG A 728 -10.38 18.04 -10.70
N ILE A 729 -10.77 19.09 -11.39
CA ILE A 729 -11.84 20.00 -10.99
C ILE A 729 -12.84 20.04 -12.14
N VAL A 730 -14.13 20.03 -11.80
CA VAL A 730 -15.23 20.17 -12.75
C VAL A 730 -15.92 21.49 -12.47
N LEU A 731 -15.88 22.40 -13.45
CA LEU A 731 -16.67 23.64 -13.41
C LEU A 731 -18.02 23.36 -14.06
N SER A 732 -19.10 23.73 -13.40
CA SER A 732 -20.47 23.54 -13.90
C SER A 732 -21.02 24.83 -14.50
N GLY A 733 -21.91 24.69 -15.48
CA GLY A 733 -22.59 25.79 -16.14
C GLY A 733 -23.97 25.37 -16.62
N HIS A 734 -24.89 26.32 -16.61
CA HIS A 734 -26.28 26.08 -16.97
C HIS A 734 -26.55 26.58 -18.41
N PRO A 735 -27.02 25.73 -19.34
CA PRO A 735 -27.48 26.17 -20.65
C PRO A 735 -28.83 26.89 -20.52
N PHE A 736 -28.94 28.14 -20.97
CA PHE A 736 -30.19 28.90 -20.82
C PHE A 736 -30.89 29.22 -22.14
N LYS A 737 -30.14 29.49 -23.22
CA LYS A 737 -30.67 29.60 -24.59
C LYS A 737 -30.14 28.41 -25.39
N ILE A 738 -31.02 27.57 -25.89
CA ILE A 738 -30.66 26.35 -26.62
C ILE A 738 -31.18 26.46 -28.05
N ASN A 739 -30.26 26.45 -29.02
CA ASN A 739 -30.55 26.31 -30.44
C ASN A 739 -30.23 24.86 -30.87
N ARG A 740 -30.40 24.52 -32.16
CA ARG A 740 -30.20 23.16 -32.68
C ARG A 740 -28.84 22.53 -32.29
N ARG A 741 -27.72 23.22 -32.57
CA ARG A 741 -26.35 22.75 -32.22
C ARG A 741 -25.55 23.73 -31.38
N SER A 742 -26.09 24.92 -31.12
CA SER A 742 -25.44 25.94 -30.29
C SER A 742 -26.26 26.21 -29.05
N ALA A 743 -25.61 26.54 -27.95
CA ALA A 743 -26.28 26.94 -26.72
C ALA A 743 -25.50 28.05 -26.03
N VAL A 744 -26.20 28.96 -25.37
CA VAL A 744 -25.60 29.96 -24.50
C VAL A 744 -25.59 29.44 -23.07
N VAL A 745 -24.40 29.37 -22.49
CA VAL A 745 -24.16 28.86 -21.13
C VAL A 745 -23.89 30.04 -20.19
N ARG A 746 -24.44 29.97 -18.98
CA ARG A 746 -24.23 30.93 -17.88
C ARG A 746 -23.70 30.23 -16.62
N TYR A 747 -23.16 31.01 -15.69
CA TYR A 747 -22.66 30.57 -14.37
C TYR A 747 -21.46 29.63 -14.37
N MET A 748 -20.78 29.43 -15.51
CA MET A 748 -19.49 28.73 -15.53
C MET A 748 -18.31 29.67 -15.29
N PHE A 749 -18.43 30.91 -15.74
CA PHE A 749 -17.45 31.99 -15.55
C PHE A 749 -18.22 33.29 -15.34
N PHE A 750 -17.54 34.30 -14.79
CA PHE A 750 -18.12 35.63 -14.56
C PHE A 750 -17.41 36.76 -15.31
N ASN A 751 -16.23 36.48 -15.90
CA ASN A 751 -15.46 37.44 -16.68
C ASN A 751 -15.31 36.97 -18.14
N ARG A 752 -15.28 37.91 -19.08
CA ARG A 752 -14.99 37.66 -20.50
C ARG A 752 -13.62 37.02 -20.72
N ASP A 753 -12.60 37.55 -20.05
CA ASP A 753 -11.21 37.07 -20.18
C ASP A 753 -11.04 35.62 -19.76
N ASP A 754 -11.80 35.17 -18.76
CA ASP A 754 -11.75 33.79 -18.28
C ASP A 754 -12.24 32.83 -19.38
N ILE A 755 -13.29 33.21 -20.13
CA ILE A 755 -13.79 32.41 -21.27
C ILE A 755 -12.73 32.29 -22.36
N LEU A 756 -12.04 33.39 -22.68
CA LEU A 756 -10.99 33.40 -23.70
C LEU A 756 -9.80 32.53 -23.28
N TRP A 757 -9.42 32.56 -22.00
CA TRP A 757 -8.35 31.72 -21.43
C TRP A 757 -8.69 30.22 -21.53
N PHE A 758 -9.94 29.84 -21.22
CA PHE A 758 -10.38 28.43 -21.25
C PHE A 758 -10.99 27.99 -22.58
N LYS A 759 -10.96 28.83 -23.64
CA LYS A 759 -11.51 28.52 -24.96
C LYS A 759 -11.00 27.19 -25.57
N PRO A 760 -9.73 26.76 -25.40
CA PRO A 760 -9.24 25.50 -25.95
C PRO A 760 -9.77 24.23 -25.26
N VAL A 761 -10.47 24.36 -24.13
CA VAL A 761 -10.89 23.21 -23.32
C VAL A 761 -12.20 22.60 -23.85
N GLU A 762 -12.23 21.28 -24.05
CA GLU A 762 -13.44 20.54 -24.46
C GLU A 762 -14.48 20.55 -23.32
N LEU A 763 -15.71 20.92 -23.68
CA LEU A 763 -16.88 20.87 -22.81
C LEU A 763 -17.54 19.49 -22.95
N ARG A 764 -18.12 19.02 -21.86
CA ARG A 764 -18.98 17.83 -21.84
C ARG A 764 -20.26 18.13 -21.08
N THR A 765 -21.29 17.30 -21.22
CA THR A 765 -22.50 17.44 -20.41
C THR A 765 -22.81 16.18 -19.61
N LYS A 766 -23.68 16.29 -18.58
CA LYS A 766 -24.09 15.14 -17.75
C LYS A 766 -24.79 14.07 -18.60
N TRP A 767 -25.48 14.48 -19.66
CA TRP A 767 -26.15 13.59 -20.61
C TRP A 767 -25.24 13.12 -21.77
N GLY A 768 -23.92 13.31 -21.66
CA GLY A 768 -22.94 12.70 -22.57
C GLY A 768 -22.71 13.44 -23.89
N ARG A 769 -23.16 14.70 -24.01
CA ARG A 769 -22.84 15.54 -25.18
C ARG A 769 -21.44 16.11 -25.04
N ARG A 770 -20.78 16.36 -26.18
CA ARG A 770 -19.46 17.02 -26.23
C ARG A 770 -19.52 18.27 -27.06
N GLY A 771 -18.73 19.27 -26.68
CA GLY A 771 -18.74 20.57 -27.34
C GLY A 771 -17.51 21.40 -27.03
N HIS A 772 -17.50 22.62 -27.55
CA HIS A 772 -16.44 23.60 -27.29
C HIS A 772 -17.03 25.01 -27.26
N ILE A 773 -16.25 25.95 -26.70
CA ILE A 773 -16.60 27.36 -26.66
C ILE A 773 -16.37 27.97 -28.06
N LYS A 774 -17.35 28.70 -28.58
CA LYS A 774 -17.24 29.46 -29.84
C LYS A 774 -16.74 30.87 -29.58
N GLU A 775 -17.49 31.62 -28.77
CA GLU A 775 -17.25 33.03 -28.49
C GLU A 775 -17.76 33.41 -27.09
N ALA A 776 -17.13 34.42 -26.48
CA ALA A 776 -17.59 35.05 -25.25
C ALA A 776 -18.66 36.11 -25.57
N LEU A 777 -19.77 36.09 -24.84
CA LEU A 777 -20.88 37.02 -24.99
C LEU A 777 -20.90 37.99 -23.79
N GLY A 778 -20.98 39.29 -24.08
CA GLY A 778 -21.03 40.34 -23.05
C GLY A 778 -19.77 40.40 -22.16
N THR A 779 -19.95 40.92 -20.96
CA THR A 779 -18.91 41.12 -19.94
C THR A 779 -19.03 40.15 -18.76
N HIS A 780 -20.24 39.67 -18.46
CA HIS A 780 -20.59 38.87 -17.27
C HIS A 780 -20.31 37.35 -17.38
N GLY A 781 -19.43 36.93 -18.29
CA GLY A 781 -19.07 35.51 -18.41
C GLY A 781 -20.09 34.61 -19.10
N HIS A 782 -20.99 35.17 -19.92
CA HIS A 782 -21.81 34.36 -20.83
C HIS A 782 -20.97 33.87 -22.01
N MET A 783 -21.23 32.65 -22.49
CA MET A 783 -20.51 32.10 -23.63
C MET A 783 -21.43 31.32 -24.56
N LYS A 784 -21.17 31.43 -25.85
CA LYS A 784 -21.83 30.60 -26.87
C LYS A 784 -20.99 29.36 -27.11
N CYS A 785 -21.59 28.20 -26.92
CA CYS A 785 -20.96 26.90 -27.09
C CYS A 785 -21.60 26.17 -28.26
N VAL A 786 -20.82 25.34 -28.95
CA VAL A 786 -21.29 24.43 -29.99
C VAL A 786 -21.14 23.01 -29.49
N PHE A 787 -22.18 22.20 -29.65
CA PHE A 787 -22.21 20.79 -29.26
C PHE A 787 -22.45 19.89 -30.46
N ASP A 788 -22.10 18.62 -30.32
CA ASP A 788 -22.37 17.57 -31.32
C ASP A 788 -23.86 17.43 -31.69
N SER A 789 -24.76 17.77 -30.76
CA SER A 789 -26.20 17.60 -30.86
C SER A 789 -26.94 18.56 -29.93
N GLN A 790 -28.27 18.63 -30.06
CA GLN A 790 -29.09 19.53 -29.26
C GLN A 790 -29.07 19.15 -27.77
N LEU A 791 -28.88 20.16 -26.91
CA LEU A 791 -28.94 20.01 -25.46
C LEU A 791 -30.37 19.97 -24.94
N ARG A 792 -30.57 19.35 -23.78
CA ARG A 792 -31.82 19.48 -23.01
C ARG A 792 -31.74 20.68 -22.07
N SER A 793 -32.88 21.28 -21.73
CA SER A 793 -32.96 22.38 -20.77
C SER A 793 -32.44 21.99 -19.37
N GLN A 794 -32.68 20.74 -18.96
CA GLN A 794 -32.19 20.16 -17.70
C GLN A 794 -30.73 19.69 -17.74
N ASP A 795 -30.02 19.87 -18.86
CA ASP A 795 -28.62 19.43 -18.96
C ASP A 795 -27.70 20.40 -18.20
N THR A 796 -26.56 19.90 -17.74
CA THR A 796 -25.51 20.72 -17.12
C THR A 796 -24.24 20.59 -17.94
N VAL A 797 -23.71 21.73 -18.37
CA VAL A 797 -22.44 21.81 -19.10
C VAL A 797 -21.31 21.78 -18.08
N LEU A 798 -20.30 20.95 -18.33
CA LEU A 798 -19.19 20.69 -17.44
C LEU A 798 -17.87 20.90 -18.19
N MET A 799 -16.91 21.57 -17.54
CA MET A 799 -15.54 21.70 -18.02
C MET A 799 -14.59 20.97 -17.07
N ASN A 800 -13.74 20.08 -17.59
CA ASN A 800 -12.76 19.35 -16.78
C ASN A 800 -11.39 20.01 -16.86
N LEU A 801 -10.86 20.38 -15.70
CA LEU A 801 -9.53 20.93 -15.54
C LEU A 801 -8.67 19.98 -14.69
N TYR A 802 -7.40 19.80 -15.08
CA TYR A 802 -6.47 18.90 -14.40
C TYR A 802 -5.21 19.62 -13.95
N LYS A 803 -4.74 19.29 -12.75
CA LYS A 803 -3.46 19.75 -12.21
C LYS A 803 -2.73 18.57 -11.57
N ARG A 804 -1.42 18.47 -11.77
CA ARG A 804 -0.60 17.49 -11.05
C ARG A 804 -0.45 17.86 -9.58
N VAL A 805 -0.65 16.88 -8.69
CA VAL A 805 -0.51 17.05 -7.25
C VAL A 805 0.56 16.09 -6.75
N TYR A 806 1.45 16.62 -5.92
CA TYR A 806 2.52 15.89 -5.26
C TYR A 806 2.22 15.76 -3.77
N PRO A 807 2.67 14.67 -3.11
CA PRO A 807 2.53 14.51 -1.68
C PRO A 807 3.25 15.64 -0.93
N HIS A 808 2.84 15.88 0.31
CA HIS A 808 3.49 16.82 1.22
C HIS A 808 4.56 16.09 2.04
N TRP A 809 5.68 16.76 2.32
CA TRP A 809 6.74 16.21 3.17
C TRP A 809 6.32 16.29 4.63
N THR A 810 5.74 15.19 5.11
CA THR A 810 5.13 15.06 6.46
C THR A 810 5.57 13.75 7.12
N TYR A 811 6.69 13.18 6.64
CA TYR A 811 7.23 11.94 7.18
C TYR A 811 7.80 12.18 8.57
N ASP A 812 7.21 11.55 9.58
CA ASP A 812 7.73 11.52 10.94
C ASP A 812 7.92 10.06 11.39
N PRO A 813 9.15 9.60 11.67
CA PRO A 813 9.40 8.25 12.17
C PRO A 813 8.82 8.01 13.58
N TYR A 814 8.55 9.06 14.35
CA TYR A 814 7.98 8.93 15.68
C TYR A 814 6.47 8.65 15.61
N VAL A 815 6.04 7.60 16.30
CA VAL A 815 4.62 7.26 16.46
C VAL A 815 4.32 7.14 17.95
N PRO A 816 3.35 7.90 18.47
CA PRO A 816 2.90 7.74 19.86
C PRO A 816 2.45 6.32 20.16
N VAL A 817 2.73 5.86 21.37
CA VAL A 817 2.28 4.55 21.86
C VAL A 817 0.75 4.60 21.99
N PRO A 818 0.01 3.67 21.36
CA PRO A 818 -1.43 3.69 21.42
C PRO A 818 -1.92 3.33 22.82
N LEU A 819 -3.02 3.96 23.24
CA LEU A 819 -3.81 3.45 24.36
C LEU A 819 -4.59 2.18 23.96
N PRO A 820 -4.96 1.33 24.92
CA PRO A 820 -5.78 0.14 24.64
C PRO A 820 -7.04 0.52 23.87
N TRP A 821 -7.26 -0.15 22.74
CA TRP A 821 -8.37 0.19 21.86
C TRP A 821 -9.70 -0.25 22.48
N VAL A 822 -10.69 0.63 22.42
CA VAL A 822 -12.07 0.33 22.80
C VAL A 822 -12.99 0.66 21.62
N LYS A 823 -13.95 -0.24 21.37
CA LYS A 823 -14.98 -0.03 20.36
C LYS A 823 -15.76 1.24 20.71
N ARG A 824 -15.93 2.15 19.73
CA ARG A 824 -16.85 3.28 19.92
C ARG A 824 -18.26 2.74 20.11
N GLU A 825 -18.94 3.24 21.14
CA GLU A 825 -20.40 3.17 21.18
C GLU A 825 -20.88 4.10 20.06
N GLU A 826 -21.49 3.52 19.02
CA GLU A 826 -21.99 4.31 17.90
C GLU A 826 -23.08 5.26 18.43
N PRO A 827 -23.00 6.58 18.20
CA PRO A 827 -24.21 7.39 18.27
C PRO A 827 -25.20 6.87 17.21
N PRO A 828 -26.53 6.95 17.46
CA PRO A 828 -27.53 6.48 16.52
C PRO A 828 -27.27 7.09 15.14
N ALA A 829 -27.40 6.25 14.11
CA ALA A 829 -26.98 6.49 12.73
C ALA A 829 -27.13 7.95 12.26
N LEU A 830 -26.03 8.71 12.30
CA LEU A 830 -25.91 10.01 11.62
C LEU A 830 -26.13 9.91 10.09
N ALA A 831 -26.25 8.69 9.56
CA ALA A 831 -26.59 8.40 8.17
C ALA A 831 -28.00 8.89 7.79
N ASP A 832 -28.92 9.06 8.75
CA ASP A 832 -30.33 9.38 8.49
C ASP A 832 -30.68 10.87 8.71
N ILE A 833 -29.70 11.74 8.95
CA ILE A 833 -29.98 13.19 9.00
C ILE A 833 -30.13 13.70 7.56
N ASP A 834 -31.38 13.90 7.16
CA ASP A 834 -31.77 14.50 5.89
C ASP A 834 -31.18 15.91 5.73
N MET A 835 -30.81 16.27 4.49
CA MET A 835 -30.29 17.59 4.18
C MET A 835 -31.42 18.61 4.18
N GLU A 836 -31.51 19.41 5.25
CA GLU A 836 -32.01 20.78 5.17
C GLU A 836 -30.88 21.77 4.88
#